data_AF-A0A4U0WXI5-F1
#
_entry.id   AF-A0A4U0WXI5-F1
#
_cell.length_a   1.000
_cell.length_b   1.000
_cell.length_c   1.000
_cell.angle_alpha   90.00
_cell.angle_beta   90.00
_cell.angle_gamma   90.00
#
_symmetry.space_group_name_H-M   'P 1'
#
loop_
_entity.id
_entity.type
_entity.pdbx_description
1 polymer ?
#
loop_
_entity_poly.entity_id
_entity_poly.type
_entity_poly.pdbx_seq_one_letter_code
_entity_poly.pdbx_strand_id
1 'polypeptide(L)'
;MTRFLAGAVAGLALADLAYGQACQTTTLTSSVPTNSSELALASYSYCGGTFNATAYIANIDYDKVVSLYYTNAQGQSTPLSVVNLGYSSSIGNGSWELWSTSTPIYIDGIAELLNLTYQATDVGHTYVQILDLPVNATGAPAPTLPSPPAPYATPKGFGSDITSWLSINVGSESETAFERMFLNINPAIPGAAEGVVVAARSGPSYTQTNPDYEYNWVRDASLTMDVVQTLYSAATKAKAKTAYQNILLEYASARATEQNDPGLQTGLGEPKFYLNNTIFTGPWGRPQNDGPATSAITLMEFANSYLANGGSIDTVKQKIYDSTTFPASAPVQKDLLFVASNWSSPSFDLWEEEESDHFYTRMVQRRALVMGATFATKMGDTGTSATLSAAATALSATLGQFWDPNREILLYEYGPVLNGKSSYLDIAVVLGVIHGYAGDGVYSYTNDEVLSSALRISTSFIDVYPIANTTTDSSGLTLGIPIGRYPEDVYNGTGTQTNGGNPWYLCTAAMSQFLYSASTEYGGAGSISITNTSKPFFDYFAPAAGLQVGQTYNYGSQKYNQAINGLNGWGDAFMRTVKHYTPADGYLSEEYNRNTGVPQGAADLTWSYASVLTAAFARAELRGQKAYVKSLADLGITANTAA
;
A
#
# COMPACT_ATOMS: atom_id res chain seq x y z
N MET A 1 -12.08 16.83 -75.44
CA MET A 1 -12.75 17.90 -74.66
C MET A 1 -13.91 17.27 -73.90
N THR A 2 -14.01 17.56 -72.59
CA THR A 2 -15.10 17.18 -71.64
C THR A 2 -15.29 15.66 -71.39
N ARG A 3 -15.45 15.10 -70.18
CA ARG A 3 -15.80 15.58 -68.82
C ARG A 3 -15.45 14.51 -67.76
N PHE A 4 -15.30 14.97 -66.51
CA PHE A 4 -15.13 14.26 -65.23
C PHE A 4 -16.39 13.48 -64.74
N LEU A 5 -16.21 12.74 -63.63
CA LEU A 5 -17.16 12.08 -62.68
C LEU A 5 -17.32 10.56 -62.85
N ALA A 6 -17.49 9.72 -61.82
CA ALA A 6 -17.32 9.75 -60.36
C ALA A 6 -17.56 8.30 -59.89
N GLY A 7 -16.98 7.87 -58.77
CA GLY A 7 -17.21 6.51 -58.26
C GLY A 7 -16.63 6.28 -56.87
N ALA A 8 -17.18 6.97 -55.86
CA ALA A 8 -16.99 6.62 -54.47
C ALA A 8 -18.22 5.86 -54.00
N VAL A 9 -18.06 4.57 -53.66
CA VAL A 9 -19.09 3.77 -53.00
C VAL A 9 -18.91 3.97 -51.50
N ALA A 10 -19.85 4.67 -50.87
CA ALA A 10 -19.95 4.80 -49.43
C ALA A 10 -20.58 3.53 -48.84
N GLY A 11 -19.80 2.79 -48.05
CA GLY A 11 -20.34 1.81 -47.11
C GLY A 11 -20.86 2.54 -45.88
N LEU A 12 -22.19 2.65 -45.77
CA LEU A 12 -22.86 3.10 -44.55
C LEU A 12 -22.72 2.00 -43.49
N ALA A 13 -21.90 2.26 -42.47
CA ALA A 13 -21.96 1.52 -41.22
C ALA A 13 -23.28 1.88 -40.53
N LEU A 14 -24.14 0.89 -40.32
CA LEU A 14 -25.27 0.98 -39.41
C LEU A 14 -24.70 1.07 -38.00
N ALA A 15 -24.61 2.28 -37.46
CA ALA A 15 -24.46 2.48 -36.03
C ALA A 15 -25.85 2.19 -35.42
N ASP A 16 -25.98 1.01 -34.80
CA ASP A 16 -27.10 0.76 -33.89
C ASP A 16 -27.01 1.76 -32.74
N LEU A 17 -27.81 2.82 -32.82
CA LEU A 17 -28.09 3.68 -31.69
C LEU A 17 -28.95 2.87 -30.71
N ALA A 18 -28.29 2.15 -29.80
CA ALA A 18 -28.94 1.59 -28.63
C ALA A 18 -29.48 2.77 -27.79
N TYR A 19 -30.76 3.08 -27.96
CA TYR A 19 -31.48 3.97 -27.06
C TYR A 19 -31.51 3.33 -25.67
N GLY A 20 -30.60 3.73 -24.78
CA GLY A 20 -30.65 3.36 -23.37
C GLY A 20 -32.02 3.75 -22.78
N GLN A 21 -32.63 2.86 -21.99
CA GLN A 21 -33.84 3.20 -21.24
C GLN A 21 -33.55 4.40 -20.33
N ALA A 22 -34.55 5.23 -20.02
CA ALA A 22 -34.37 6.29 -19.04
C ALA A 22 -34.08 5.68 -17.65
N CYS A 23 -33.17 6.28 -16.88
CA CYS A 23 -32.95 5.90 -15.48
C CYS A 23 -34.28 5.91 -14.72
N GLN A 24 -34.59 4.84 -13.99
CA GLN A 24 -35.78 4.76 -13.14
C GLN A 24 -35.38 4.79 -11.67
N THR A 25 -36.06 5.64 -10.90
CA THR A 25 -35.95 5.68 -9.44
C THR A 25 -37.19 5.04 -8.83
N THR A 26 -36.96 4.05 -7.97
CA THR A 26 -38.02 3.44 -7.15
C THR A 26 -38.15 4.24 -5.86
N THR A 27 -39.29 4.89 -5.66
CA THR A 27 -39.64 5.58 -4.41
C THR A 27 -40.45 4.64 -3.53
N LEU A 28 -39.95 4.34 -2.33
CA LEU A 28 -40.60 3.50 -1.33
C LEU A 28 -41.44 4.34 -0.35
N THR A 29 -40.91 5.49 0.06
CA THR A 29 -41.62 6.48 0.88
C THR A 29 -41.16 7.90 0.53
N SER A 30 -42.06 8.87 0.63
CA SER A 30 -41.80 10.29 0.41
C SER A 30 -41.77 11.13 1.70
N SER A 31 -41.90 10.48 2.85
CA SER A 31 -41.91 11.14 4.16
C SER A 31 -41.25 10.26 5.23
N VAL A 32 -40.79 10.92 6.30
CA VAL A 32 -40.25 10.22 7.48
C VAL A 32 -41.28 9.25 8.07
N PRO A 33 -40.84 8.13 8.68
CA PRO A 33 -41.72 7.20 9.36
C PRO A 33 -42.60 7.87 10.42
N THR A 34 -43.89 7.51 10.45
CA THR A 34 -44.83 7.92 11.51
C THR A 34 -45.09 6.79 12.53
N ASN A 35 -44.47 5.63 12.33
CA ASN A 35 -44.46 4.51 13.26
C ASN A 35 -43.28 4.64 14.24
N SER A 36 -43.05 3.62 15.06
CA SER A 36 -41.91 3.55 15.99
C SER A 36 -40.62 3.08 15.31
N SER A 37 -40.39 3.41 14.05
CA SER A 37 -39.16 3.04 13.34
C SER A 37 -38.25 4.26 13.26
N GLU A 38 -36.96 4.03 13.44
CA GLU A 38 -35.91 5.05 13.47
C GLU A 38 -35.16 5.16 12.13
N LEU A 39 -35.51 4.33 11.14
CA LEU A 39 -34.92 4.37 9.81
C LEU A 39 -35.91 3.95 8.73
N ALA A 40 -35.78 4.51 7.53
CA ALA A 40 -36.46 4.00 6.34
C ALA A 40 -35.71 4.34 5.07
N LEU A 41 -35.47 3.34 4.22
CA LEU A 41 -35.07 3.56 2.83
C LEU A 41 -36.18 4.31 2.11
N ALA A 42 -35.87 5.50 1.60
CA ALA A 42 -36.82 6.40 0.95
C ALA A 42 -36.92 6.11 -0.54
N SER A 43 -35.78 6.01 -1.23
CA SER A 43 -35.74 5.68 -2.66
C SER A 43 -34.42 5.06 -3.06
N TYR A 44 -34.40 4.36 -4.20
CA TYR A 44 -33.18 3.85 -4.81
C TYR A 44 -33.27 3.82 -6.35
N SER A 45 -32.12 3.79 -7.01
CA SER A 45 -31.99 3.51 -8.43
C SER A 45 -30.64 2.86 -8.71
N TYR A 46 -30.60 1.94 -9.68
CA TYR A 46 -29.35 1.42 -10.23
C TYR A 46 -29.34 1.71 -11.73
N CYS A 47 -28.57 2.73 -12.12
CA CYS A 47 -28.59 3.26 -13.48
C CYS A 47 -27.18 3.46 -14.02
N GLY A 48 -26.89 2.94 -15.22
CA GLY A 48 -25.56 3.10 -15.82
C GLY A 48 -24.43 2.50 -14.98
N GLY A 49 -24.77 1.54 -14.10
CA GLY A 49 -23.83 0.99 -13.14
C GLY A 49 -23.61 1.84 -11.88
N THR A 50 -24.27 2.99 -11.73
CA THR A 50 -24.24 3.78 -10.49
C THR A 50 -25.46 3.47 -9.65
N PHE A 51 -25.23 3.12 -8.39
CA PHE A 51 -26.27 2.93 -7.40
C PHE A 51 -26.49 4.20 -6.60
N ASN A 52 -27.72 4.71 -6.62
CA ASN A 52 -28.14 5.84 -5.81
C ASN A 52 -29.19 5.38 -4.82
N ALA A 53 -29.08 5.81 -3.57
CA ALA A 53 -30.11 5.59 -2.56
C ALA A 53 -30.25 6.78 -1.63
N THR A 54 -31.46 6.96 -1.10
CA THR A 54 -31.74 7.90 -0.02
C THR A 54 -32.49 7.21 1.10
N ALA A 55 -32.19 7.58 2.34
CA ALA A 55 -32.82 7.06 3.53
C ALA A 55 -33.14 8.18 4.53
N TYR A 56 -34.22 7.99 5.29
CA TYR A 56 -34.55 8.80 6.45
C TYR A 56 -34.00 8.13 7.70
N ILE A 57 -33.27 8.88 8.52
CA ILE A 57 -32.63 8.39 9.75
C ILE A 57 -33.05 9.30 10.91
N ALA A 58 -33.52 8.72 12.01
CA ALA A 58 -33.87 9.48 13.19
C ALA A 58 -32.60 10.09 13.81
N ASN A 59 -32.66 11.37 14.17
CA ASN A 59 -31.52 12.05 14.77
C ASN A 59 -31.50 11.85 16.29
N ILE A 60 -31.08 10.66 16.70
CA ILE A 60 -31.02 10.26 18.12
C ILE A 60 -29.59 10.12 18.66
N ASP A 61 -28.59 10.29 17.79
CA ASP A 61 -27.18 10.10 18.10
C ASP A 61 -26.30 11.07 17.30
N TYR A 62 -25.11 11.40 17.80
CA TYR A 62 -24.21 12.27 17.04
C TYR A 62 -23.41 11.44 16.03
N ASP A 63 -22.73 10.40 16.51
CA ASP A 63 -21.95 9.50 15.67
C ASP A 63 -22.84 8.39 15.09
N LYS A 64 -22.87 8.30 13.76
CA LYS A 64 -23.80 7.42 13.03
C LYS A 64 -23.09 6.71 11.89
N VAL A 65 -23.37 5.41 11.73
CA VAL A 65 -23.02 4.65 10.52
C VAL A 65 -24.30 4.14 9.87
N VAL A 66 -24.51 4.50 8.61
CA VAL A 66 -25.69 4.10 7.84
C VAL A 66 -25.24 3.28 6.64
N SER A 67 -25.58 2.00 6.63
CA SER A 67 -25.11 1.06 5.61
C SER A 67 -26.27 0.36 4.92
N LEU A 68 -26.18 0.21 3.61
CA LEU A 68 -27.12 -0.54 2.81
C LEU A 68 -26.42 -1.76 2.21
N TYR A 69 -26.96 -2.95 2.51
CA TYR A 69 -26.41 -4.23 2.09
C TYR A 69 -27.17 -4.78 0.90
N TYR A 70 -26.45 -5.44 0.01
CA TYR A 70 -27.02 -5.98 -1.22
C TYR A 70 -26.41 -7.34 -1.59
N THR A 71 -26.91 -7.94 -2.66
CA THR A 71 -26.25 -9.03 -3.38
C THR A 71 -25.74 -8.54 -4.72
N ASN A 72 -24.56 -9.02 -5.12
CA ASN A 72 -24.01 -8.76 -6.44
C ASN A 72 -24.89 -9.39 -7.55
N ALA A 73 -24.56 -9.16 -8.82
CA ALA A 73 -25.29 -9.71 -9.97
C ALA A 73 -25.31 -11.25 -10.01
N GLN A 74 -24.43 -11.93 -9.26
CA GLN A 74 -24.39 -13.38 -9.09
C GLN A 74 -25.21 -13.87 -7.89
N GLY A 75 -25.92 -12.98 -7.19
CA GLY A 75 -26.75 -13.30 -6.03
C GLY A 75 -25.95 -13.60 -4.76
N GLN A 76 -24.69 -13.14 -4.67
CA GLN A 76 -23.82 -13.34 -3.53
C GLN A 76 -23.77 -12.09 -2.65
N SER A 77 -23.82 -12.29 -1.33
CA SER A 77 -23.53 -11.25 -0.35
C SER A 77 -22.13 -11.50 0.22
N THR A 78 -21.23 -10.55 -0.02
CA THR A 78 -19.84 -10.58 0.45
C THR A 78 -19.56 -9.32 1.27
N PRO A 79 -18.40 -9.21 1.96
CA PRO A 79 -17.97 -7.96 2.58
C PRO A 79 -17.89 -6.75 1.62
N LEU A 80 -17.84 -6.97 0.29
CA LEU A 80 -17.89 -5.91 -0.72
C LEU A 80 -19.33 -5.44 -1.03
N SER A 81 -20.33 -6.22 -0.63
CA SER A 81 -21.75 -6.02 -1.01
C SER A 81 -22.47 -5.06 -0.05
N VAL A 82 -21.83 -3.92 0.22
CA VAL A 82 -22.33 -2.88 1.13
C VAL A 82 -21.91 -1.50 0.62
N VAL A 83 -22.80 -0.52 0.77
CA VAL A 83 -22.51 0.90 0.56
C VAL A 83 -22.87 1.70 1.81
N ASN A 84 -22.02 2.65 2.16
CA ASN A 84 -22.33 3.62 3.20
C ASN A 84 -23.07 4.81 2.62
N LEU A 85 -24.05 5.31 3.36
CA LEU A 85 -24.74 6.56 3.08
C LEU A 85 -24.07 7.66 3.91
N GLY A 86 -24.01 8.87 3.35
CA GLY A 86 -23.56 10.07 4.05
C GLY A 86 -24.73 10.98 4.42
N TYR A 87 -24.56 11.77 5.49
CA TYR A 87 -25.49 12.84 5.85
C TYR A 87 -25.68 13.80 4.66
N SER A 88 -26.93 14.07 4.32
CA SER A 88 -27.31 15.02 3.26
C SER A 88 -27.88 16.30 3.86
N SER A 89 -28.93 16.17 4.69
CA SER A 89 -29.63 17.32 5.27
C SER A 89 -30.49 16.96 6.47
N SER A 90 -30.84 17.96 7.27
CA SER A 90 -31.79 17.82 8.38
C SER A 90 -33.24 17.99 7.90
N ILE A 91 -34.19 17.27 8.52
CA ILE A 91 -35.61 17.27 8.18
C ILE A 91 -36.43 17.77 9.38
N GLY A 92 -37.43 18.63 9.11
CA GLY A 92 -38.35 19.13 10.12
C GLY A 92 -37.65 20.05 11.13
N ASN A 93 -37.81 19.78 12.42
CA ASN A 93 -37.16 20.50 13.52
C ASN A 93 -35.81 19.89 13.92
N GLY A 94 -35.22 19.03 13.08
CA GLY A 94 -33.97 18.33 13.38
C GLY A 94 -34.13 16.96 14.03
N SER A 95 -35.35 16.45 14.14
CA SER A 95 -35.63 15.09 14.65
C SER A 95 -35.30 13.97 13.66
N TRP A 96 -35.13 14.30 12.37
CA TRP A 96 -34.81 13.36 11.30
C TRP A 96 -33.76 13.96 10.37
N GLU A 97 -33.05 13.08 9.67
CA GLU A 97 -32.01 13.39 8.71
C GLU A 97 -32.27 12.64 7.40
N LEU A 98 -31.93 13.27 6.28
CA LEU A 98 -31.80 12.64 4.99
C LEU A 98 -30.36 12.18 4.83
N TRP A 99 -30.19 10.91 4.51
CA TRP A 99 -28.91 10.29 4.19
C TRP A 99 -28.94 9.80 2.75
N SER A 100 -27.81 9.88 2.04
CA SER A 100 -27.76 9.52 0.63
C SER A 100 -26.43 8.92 0.21
N THR A 101 -26.45 8.15 -0.86
CA THR A 101 -25.25 7.63 -1.53
C THR A 101 -25.41 7.68 -3.05
N SER A 102 -24.28 7.72 -3.75
CA SER A 102 -24.15 7.65 -5.21
C SER A 102 -22.84 6.94 -5.51
N THR A 103 -22.88 5.60 -5.55
CA THR A 103 -21.69 4.75 -5.62
C THR A 103 -21.62 4.00 -6.95
N PRO A 104 -20.50 4.09 -7.68
CA PRO A 104 -20.20 3.19 -8.79
C PRO A 104 -20.17 1.72 -8.35
N ILE A 105 -21.01 0.89 -8.97
CA ILE A 105 -21.05 -0.57 -8.81
C ILE A 105 -21.15 -1.18 -10.21
N TYR A 106 -20.08 -1.03 -10.99
CA TYR A 106 -20.07 -1.40 -12.41
C TYR A 106 -19.87 -2.90 -12.62
N ILE A 107 -18.87 -3.47 -11.96
CA ILE A 107 -18.35 -4.81 -12.27
C ILE A 107 -19.14 -5.89 -11.52
N ASP A 108 -19.45 -5.65 -10.24
CA ASP A 108 -20.22 -6.61 -9.45
C ASP A 108 -21.70 -6.62 -9.79
N GLY A 109 -22.24 -5.45 -10.17
CA GLY A 109 -23.67 -5.24 -10.29
C GLY A 109 -24.44 -5.41 -8.98
N ILE A 110 -25.76 -5.27 -9.05
CA ILE A 110 -26.67 -5.45 -7.91
C ILE A 110 -27.87 -6.26 -8.37
N ALA A 111 -28.22 -7.30 -7.61
CA ALA A 111 -29.42 -8.10 -7.84
C ALA A 111 -30.54 -7.79 -6.83
N GLU A 112 -30.21 -7.62 -5.55
CA GLU A 112 -31.19 -7.46 -4.47
C GLU A 112 -30.65 -6.60 -3.33
N LEU A 113 -31.48 -5.70 -2.77
CA LEU A 113 -31.21 -5.01 -1.51
C LEU A 113 -31.69 -5.87 -0.33
N LEU A 114 -30.80 -6.11 0.62
CA LEU A 114 -31.05 -7.01 1.74
C LEU A 114 -31.56 -6.24 2.96
N ASN A 115 -30.77 -5.31 3.48
CA ASN A 115 -31.13 -4.52 4.65
C ASN A 115 -30.45 -3.15 4.67
N LEU A 116 -31.11 -2.20 5.30
CA LEU A 116 -30.56 -0.91 5.70
C LEU A 116 -30.29 -0.96 7.20
N THR A 117 -29.10 -0.56 7.63
CA THR A 117 -28.75 -0.43 9.04
C THR A 117 -28.47 1.03 9.40
N TYR A 118 -28.81 1.38 10.64
CA TYR A 118 -28.41 2.61 11.30
C TYR A 118 -27.76 2.23 12.63
N GLN A 119 -26.44 2.35 12.71
CA GLN A 119 -25.70 2.21 13.95
C GLN A 119 -25.60 3.58 14.62
N ALA A 120 -26.23 3.71 15.78
CA ALA A 120 -26.09 4.82 16.71
C ALA A 120 -24.96 4.47 17.69
N THR A 121 -23.74 4.94 17.38
CA THR A 121 -22.51 4.48 18.03
C THR A 121 -22.34 5.00 19.45
N ASP A 122 -22.77 6.23 19.78
CA ASP A 122 -22.60 6.78 21.14
C ASP A 122 -23.50 6.06 22.15
N VAL A 123 -24.68 5.64 21.71
CA VAL A 123 -25.65 4.90 22.52
C VAL A 123 -25.53 3.38 22.39
N GLY A 124 -24.67 2.88 21.48
CA GLY A 124 -24.42 1.45 21.30
C GLY A 124 -25.61 0.65 20.79
N HIS A 125 -26.46 1.26 19.95
CA HIS A 125 -27.66 0.63 19.40
C HIS A 125 -27.61 0.55 17.88
N THR A 126 -28.14 -0.53 17.30
CA THR A 126 -28.27 -0.69 15.84
C THR A 126 -29.73 -0.94 15.48
N TYR A 127 -30.24 -0.11 14.58
CA TYR A 127 -31.57 -0.24 13.99
C TYR A 127 -31.44 -0.89 12.61
N VAL A 128 -32.41 -1.73 12.24
CA VAL A 128 -32.38 -2.50 11.00
C VAL A 128 -33.74 -2.45 10.32
N GLN A 129 -33.73 -2.16 9.02
CA GLN A 129 -34.86 -2.37 8.13
C GLN A 129 -34.52 -3.50 7.15
N ILE A 130 -35.27 -4.59 7.22
CA ILE A 130 -35.22 -5.67 6.22
C ILE A 130 -35.95 -5.19 4.96
N LEU A 131 -35.33 -5.38 3.79
CA LEU A 131 -35.81 -4.86 2.52
C LEU A 131 -36.29 -5.99 1.60
N ASP A 132 -35.43 -6.96 1.32
CA ASP A 132 -35.67 -8.04 0.35
C ASP A 132 -36.23 -7.51 -0.99
N LEU A 133 -35.59 -6.46 -1.52
CA LEU A 133 -36.05 -5.72 -2.69
C LEU A 133 -35.22 -6.06 -3.93
N PRO A 134 -35.80 -6.64 -4.99
CA PRO A 134 -35.08 -6.87 -6.23
C PRO A 134 -34.70 -5.53 -6.90
N VAL A 135 -33.49 -5.46 -7.44
CA VAL A 135 -32.97 -4.28 -8.14
C VAL A 135 -32.93 -4.55 -9.64
N ASN A 136 -33.66 -3.75 -10.40
CA ASN A 136 -33.58 -3.78 -11.86
C ASN A 136 -32.61 -2.70 -12.34
N ALA A 137 -31.56 -3.10 -13.05
CA ALA A 137 -30.68 -2.17 -13.76
C ALA A 137 -31.48 -1.43 -14.84
N THR A 138 -31.35 -0.10 -14.86
CA THR A 138 -31.97 0.77 -15.89
C THR A 138 -30.91 1.67 -16.50
N GLY A 139 -31.27 2.51 -17.47
CA GLY A 139 -30.30 3.40 -18.09
C GLY A 139 -29.53 2.82 -19.26
N ALA A 140 -28.37 3.43 -19.51
CA ALA A 140 -27.32 2.83 -20.31
C ALA A 140 -26.74 1.58 -19.61
N PRO A 141 -26.14 0.63 -20.37
CA PRO A 141 -25.37 -0.45 -19.77
C PRO A 141 -24.27 0.07 -18.86
N ALA A 142 -23.97 -0.67 -17.78
CA ALA A 142 -22.83 -0.37 -16.93
C ALA A 142 -21.52 -0.38 -17.76
N PRO A 143 -20.56 0.51 -17.47
CA PRO A 143 -19.25 0.47 -18.10
C PRO A 143 -18.58 -0.88 -17.88
N THR A 144 -17.95 -1.42 -18.93
CA THR A 144 -17.01 -2.52 -18.77
C THR A 144 -15.71 -2.01 -18.15
N LEU A 145 -14.99 -2.88 -17.44
CA LEU A 145 -13.65 -2.59 -16.96
C LEU A 145 -12.76 -2.14 -18.13
N PRO A 146 -12.17 -0.92 -18.08
CA PRO A 146 -11.31 -0.47 -19.16
C PRO A 146 -10.07 -1.36 -19.25
N SER A 147 -9.67 -1.67 -20.48
CA SER A 147 -8.36 -2.29 -20.71
C SER A 147 -7.25 -1.30 -20.35
N PRO A 148 -6.12 -1.77 -19.80
CA PRO A 148 -4.94 -0.93 -19.63
C PRO A 148 -4.58 -0.24 -20.95
N PRO A 149 -4.15 1.03 -20.92
CA PRO A 149 -3.77 1.76 -22.12
C PRO A 149 -2.56 1.11 -22.82
N ALA A 150 -2.34 1.45 -24.08
CA ALA A 150 -1.11 1.06 -24.76
C ALA A 150 0.11 1.74 -24.10
N PRO A 151 1.28 1.08 -24.03
CA PRO A 151 2.47 1.69 -23.44
C PRO A 151 2.92 2.90 -24.26
N TYR A 152 3.14 4.03 -23.59
CA TYR A 152 3.65 5.25 -24.23
C TYR A 152 5.15 5.18 -24.57
N ALA A 153 5.86 4.19 -24.02
CA ALA A 153 7.28 3.99 -24.25
C ALA A 153 7.66 2.51 -24.16
N THR A 154 8.86 2.18 -24.66
CA THR A 154 9.44 0.83 -24.54
C THR A 154 10.90 0.92 -24.08
N PRO A 155 11.17 1.41 -22.86
CA PRO A 155 12.53 1.49 -22.34
C PRO A 155 13.15 0.09 -22.23
N LYS A 156 14.48 -0.01 -22.35
CA LYS A 156 15.19 -1.29 -22.36
C LYS A 156 16.48 -1.23 -21.55
N GLY A 157 16.67 -2.23 -20.71
CA GLY A 157 17.87 -2.41 -19.92
C GLY A 157 18.12 -1.28 -18.93
N PHE A 158 19.34 -1.20 -18.41
CA PHE A 158 19.72 -0.23 -17.40
C PHE A 158 20.29 1.05 -18.03
N GLY A 159 19.77 2.20 -17.60
CA GLY A 159 20.26 3.53 -17.93
C GLY A 159 21.55 3.86 -17.19
N SER A 160 22.48 4.52 -17.90
CA SER A 160 23.70 5.07 -17.30
C SER A 160 23.40 6.24 -16.36
N ASP A 161 22.33 6.99 -16.61
CA ASP A 161 21.92 8.14 -15.82
C ASP A 161 21.44 7.74 -14.40
N ILE A 162 20.75 6.60 -14.28
CA ILE A 162 20.38 6.00 -12.99
C ILE A 162 21.56 5.32 -12.34
N THR A 163 22.44 4.69 -13.14
CA THR A 163 23.69 4.12 -12.63
C THR A 163 24.59 5.17 -11.98
N SER A 164 24.68 6.37 -12.55
CA SER A 164 25.45 7.48 -11.99
C SER A 164 24.75 8.11 -10.77
N TRP A 165 23.43 8.33 -10.85
CA TRP A 165 22.66 8.95 -9.77
C TRP A 165 22.61 8.08 -8.51
N LEU A 166 22.43 6.77 -8.67
CA LEU A 166 22.52 5.77 -7.59
C LEU A 166 23.95 5.24 -7.40
N SER A 167 24.99 5.98 -7.76
CA SER A 167 26.35 5.52 -7.44
C SER A 167 26.63 5.65 -5.93
N ILE A 168 27.74 5.09 -5.43
CA ILE A 168 28.19 5.31 -4.05
C ILE A 168 29.40 6.24 -4.09
N ASN A 169 29.15 7.51 -4.41
CA ASN A 169 30.15 8.57 -4.50
C ASN A 169 29.63 9.83 -3.82
N VAL A 170 30.55 10.73 -3.47
CA VAL A 170 30.20 12.03 -2.87
C VAL A 170 29.20 12.77 -3.76
N GLY A 171 28.03 13.11 -3.21
CA GLY A 171 26.94 13.84 -3.89
C GLY A 171 26.05 12.98 -4.79
N SER A 172 26.14 11.65 -4.68
CA SER A 172 25.16 10.73 -5.29
C SER A 172 23.91 10.61 -4.42
N GLU A 173 22.78 10.24 -5.03
CA GLU A 173 21.52 10.11 -4.29
C GLU A 173 21.59 9.00 -3.24
N SER A 174 22.28 7.89 -3.53
CA SER A 174 22.35 6.80 -2.55
C SER A 174 23.16 7.18 -1.32
N GLU A 175 24.16 8.05 -1.44
CA GLU A 175 24.83 8.64 -0.28
C GLU A 175 23.91 9.66 0.42
N THR A 176 23.28 10.58 -0.32
CA THR A 176 22.40 11.60 0.26
C THR A 176 21.18 11.00 0.98
N ALA A 177 20.50 10.03 0.36
CA ALA A 177 19.38 9.32 0.96
C ALA A 177 19.81 8.53 2.20
N PHE A 178 20.99 7.89 2.16
CA PHE A 178 21.56 7.23 3.33
C PHE A 178 21.80 8.22 4.47
N GLU A 179 22.49 9.34 4.20
CA GLU A 179 22.78 10.35 5.22
C GLU A 179 21.49 10.94 5.82
N ARG A 180 20.55 11.36 4.96
CA ARG A 180 19.29 11.98 5.39
C ARG A 180 18.38 11.00 6.13
N MET A 181 18.34 9.72 5.75
CA MET A 181 17.64 8.70 6.53
C MET A 181 18.22 8.55 7.93
N PHE A 182 19.56 8.52 8.08
CA PHE A 182 20.20 8.42 9.40
C PHE A 182 20.06 9.70 10.25
N LEU A 183 19.83 10.87 9.65
CA LEU A 183 19.47 12.08 10.40
C LEU A 183 18.11 11.98 11.11
N ASN A 184 17.26 11.01 10.73
CA ASN A 184 15.95 10.78 11.30
C ASN A 184 15.92 9.62 12.31
N ILE A 185 17.01 8.84 12.42
CA ILE A 185 17.19 7.79 13.43
C ILE A 185 17.90 8.39 14.65
N ASN A 186 17.38 8.18 15.85
CA ASN A 186 17.86 8.85 17.07
C ASN A 186 17.99 10.37 16.78
N PRO A 187 16.88 11.04 16.42
CA PRO A 187 16.94 12.42 15.94
C PRO A 187 17.52 13.32 17.02
N ALA A 188 18.29 14.33 16.62
CA ALA A 188 18.89 15.32 17.52
C ALA A 188 17.84 16.31 18.10
N ILE A 189 16.78 15.78 18.71
CA ILE A 189 15.70 16.50 19.37
C ILE A 189 15.85 16.30 20.89
N PRO A 190 15.88 17.37 21.70
CA PRO A 190 15.95 17.26 23.15
C PRO A 190 14.83 16.38 23.71
N GLY A 191 15.20 15.30 24.40
CA GLY A 191 14.26 14.38 25.04
C GLY A 191 13.79 13.22 24.16
N ALA A 192 14.22 13.13 22.89
CA ALA A 192 14.03 11.92 22.10
C ALA A 192 14.78 10.74 22.74
N ALA A 193 14.15 9.56 22.74
CA ALA A 193 14.75 8.34 23.23
C ALA A 193 15.64 7.70 22.17
N GLU A 194 16.67 6.95 22.59
CA GLU A 194 17.47 6.16 21.65
C GLU A 194 16.63 5.00 21.09
N GLY A 195 16.84 4.69 19.81
CA GLY A 195 16.12 3.65 19.07
C GLY A 195 14.87 4.12 18.35
N VAL A 196 14.46 5.39 18.51
CA VAL A 196 13.29 5.95 17.81
C VAL A 196 13.66 6.47 16.43
N VAL A 197 12.67 6.49 15.53
CA VAL A 197 12.78 7.04 14.19
C VAL A 197 11.68 8.07 14.01
N VAL A 198 12.05 9.33 13.74
CA VAL A 198 11.04 10.32 13.37
C VAL A 198 10.53 10.03 11.96
N ALA A 199 9.21 10.06 11.73
CA ALA A 199 8.66 9.79 10.41
C ALA A 199 9.14 10.83 9.37
N ALA A 200 9.14 12.11 9.74
CA ALA A 200 9.63 13.18 8.88
C ALA A 200 10.25 14.33 9.71
N ARG A 201 11.10 15.16 9.09
CA ARG A 201 11.59 16.41 9.70
C ARG A 201 10.56 17.53 9.54
N SER A 202 9.34 17.25 9.99
CA SER A 202 8.17 18.13 9.89
C SER A 202 7.40 18.06 11.20
N GLY A 203 7.38 19.16 11.97
CA GLY A 203 6.76 19.22 13.30
C GLY A 203 7.37 20.29 14.20
N PRO A 204 7.00 20.33 15.50
CA PRO A 204 7.35 21.38 16.45
C PRO A 204 8.85 21.72 16.57
N SER A 205 9.73 20.73 16.37
CA SER A 205 11.19 20.86 16.50
C SER A 205 11.89 21.20 15.17
N TYR A 206 11.16 21.31 14.06
CA TYR A 206 11.71 21.53 12.73
C TYR A 206 11.27 22.86 12.09
N THR A 207 11.97 23.30 11.04
CA THR A 207 11.61 24.52 10.30
C THR A 207 10.28 24.38 9.59
N GLN A 208 10.01 23.20 9.01
CA GLN A 208 8.69 22.86 8.53
C GLN A 208 7.88 22.28 9.68
N THR A 209 6.70 22.87 9.94
CA THR A 209 5.85 22.48 11.08
C THR A 209 4.52 21.84 10.67
N ASN A 210 4.13 21.97 9.40
CA ASN A 210 2.89 21.42 8.84
C ASN A 210 3.22 20.58 7.60
N PRO A 211 2.81 19.30 7.52
CA PRO A 211 2.07 18.55 8.55
C PRO A 211 2.93 18.20 9.78
N ASP A 212 2.31 17.86 10.90
CA ASP A 212 3.02 17.41 12.11
C ASP A 212 3.26 15.89 12.07
N TYR A 213 4.48 15.51 11.71
CA TYR A 213 4.97 14.15 11.54
C TYR A 213 6.11 13.83 12.53
N GLU A 214 6.26 14.63 13.58
CA GLU A 214 7.30 14.44 14.60
C GLU A 214 6.91 13.36 15.62
N TYR A 215 6.69 12.14 15.12
CA TYR A 215 6.36 10.97 15.92
C TYR A 215 7.13 9.74 15.41
N ASN A 216 7.21 8.74 16.28
CA ASN A 216 7.72 7.41 15.95
C ASN A 216 6.54 6.50 15.58
N TRP A 217 6.31 6.28 14.29
CA TRP A 217 5.37 5.25 13.83
C TRP A 217 6.05 3.88 13.84
N VAL A 218 5.35 2.86 14.34
CA VAL A 218 5.91 1.50 14.44
C VAL A 218 6.25 0.96 13.05
N ARG A 219 5.38 1.18 12.05
CA ARG A 219 5.60 0.81 10.64
C ARG A 219 6.86 1.51 10.10
N ASP A 220 6.88 2.83 10.07
CA ASP A 220 7.95 3.64 9.49
C ASP A 220 9.31 3.34 10.14
N ALA A 221 9.34 3.23 11.47
CA ALA A 221 10.54 2.85 12.21
C ALA A 221 11.02 1.44 11.82
N SER A 222 10.11 0.46 11.76
CA SER A 222 10.48 -0.92 11.40
C SER A 222 11.01 -1.06 9.97
N LEU A 223 10.41 -0.37 8.99
CA LEU A 223 10.84 -0.38 7.59
C LEU A 223 12.18 0.36 7.41
N THR A 224 12.39 1.44 8.16
CA THR A 224 13.69 2.12 8.22
C THR A 224 14.76 1.21 8.81
N MET A 225 14.43 0.52 9.91
CA MET A 225 15.35 -0.40 10.57
C MET A 225 15.65 -1.65 9.73
N ASP A 226 14.77 -2.04 8.80
CA ASP A 226 15.05 -3.10 7.81
C ASP A 226 16.20 -2.71 6.86
N VAL A 227 16.28 -1.43 6.49
CA VAL A 227 17.44 -0.88 5.76
C VAL A 227 18.70 -0.92 6.61
N VAL A 228 18.62 -0.50 7.88
CA VAL A 228 19.76 -0.54 8.83
C VAL A 228 20.25 -1.98 9.04
N GLN A 229 19.33 -2.92 9.15
CA GLN A 229 19.58 -4.35 9.23
C GLN A 229 20.33 -4.87 7.99
N THR A 230 19.88 -4.47 6.80
CA THR A 230 20.53 -4.81 5.53
C THR A 230 21.96 -4.27 5.47
N LEU A 231 22.18 -3.03 5.93
CA LEU A 231 23.50 -2.42 6.04
C LEU A 231 24.38 -3.12 7.08
N TYR A 232 23.85 -3.49 8.25
CA TYR A 232 24.55 -4.26 9.27
C TYR A 232 25.07 -5.60 8.72
N SER A 233 24.20 -6.33 7.99
CA SER A 233 24.53 -7.61 7.39
C SER A 233 25.69 -7.47 6.38
N ALA A 234 25.65 -6.41 5.57
CA ALA A 234 26.64 -6.16 4.52
C ALA A 234 27.95 -5.50 5.02
N ALA A 235 27.93 -4.78 6.15
CA ALA A 235 29.07 -4.03 6.66
C ALA A 235 30.29 -4.91 6.94
N THR A 236 31.47 -4.44 6.52
CA THR A 236 32.76 -5.09 6.80
C THR A 236 33.69 -4.24 7.65
N LYS A 237 33.48 -2.92 7.71
CA LYS A 237 34.17 -2.04 8.64
C LYS A 237 33.59 -2.18 10.04
N ALA A 238 34.42 -2.58 11.00
CA ALA A 238 34.02 -2.82 12.39
C ALA A 238 33.29 -1.61 13.01
N LYS A 239 33.76 -0.39 12.78
CA LYS A 239 33.11 0.83 13.31
C LYS A 239 31.67 0.99 12.80
N ALA A 240 31.45 0.84 11.49
CA ALA A 240 30.12 0.95 10.89
C ALA A 240 29.21 -0.18 11.39
N LYS A 241 29.72 -1.41 11.38
CA LYS A 241 28.97 -2.59 11.84
C LYS A 241 28.53 -2.47 13.30
N THR A 242 29.42 -2.03 14.19
CA THR A 242 29.07 -1.78 15.60
C THR A 242 28.02 -0.68 15.74
N ALA A 243 28.10 0.39 14.94
CA ALA A 243 27.11 1.47 14.99
C ALA A 243 25.72 0.97 14.59
N TYR A 244 25.58 0.24 13.48
CA TYR A 244 24.30 -0.35 13.08
C TYR A 244 23.76 -1.36 14.10
N GLN A 245 24.65 -2.18 14.68
CA GLN A 245 24.27 -3.12 15.73
C GLN A 245 23.70 -2.41 16.96
N ASN A 246 24.32 -1.29 17.38
CA ASN A 246 23.84 -0.51 18.52
C ASN A 246 22.47 0.09 18.25
N ILE A 247 22.28 0.71 17.08
CA ILE A 247 20.99 1.26 16.65
C ILE A 247 19.89 0.20 16.66
N LEU A 248 20.15 -1.01 16.12
CA LEU A 248 19.17 -2.08 16.09
C LEU A 248 18.83 -2.65 17.47
N LEU A 249 19.80 -2.66 18.40
CA LEU A 249 19.56 -3.03 19.80
C LEU A 249 18.83 -1.93 20.58
N GLU A 250 19.10 -0.66 20.29
CA GLU A 250 18.36 0.48 20.83
C GLU A 250 16.91 0.46 20.34
N TYR A 251 16.68 0.21 19.05
CA TYR A 251 15.34 0.03 18.47
C TYR A 251 14.57 -1.10 19.15
N ALA A 252 15.20 -2.25 19.39
CA ALA A 252 14.57 -3.34 20.13
C ALA A 252 14.15 -2.92 21.56
N SER A 253 14.98 -2.13 22.23
CA SER A 253 14.68 -1.60 23.57
C SER A 253 13.58 -0.53 23.55
N ALA A 254 13.56 0.34 22.55
CA ALA A 254 12.52 1.34 22.35
C ALA A 254 11.17 0.66 22.11
N ARG A 255 11.13 -0.31 21.18
CA ARG A 255 9.93 -1.11 20.92
C ARG A 255 9.43 -1.83 22.17
N ALA A 256 10.33 -2.45 22.95
CA ALA A 256 9.94 -3.10 24.21
C ALA A 256 9.38 -2.09 25.23
N THR A 257 9.86 -0.84 25.24
CA THR A 257 9.32 0.22 26.10
C THR A 257 7.89 0.56 25.68
N GLU A 258 7.67 0.84 24.40
CA GLU A 258 6.36 1.16 23.83
C GLU A 258 5.31 0.07 24.09
N GLN A 259 5.69 -1.20 23.89
CA GLN A 259 4.81 -2.35 24.12
C GLN A 259 4.32 -2.50 25.56
N ASN A 260 4.97 -1.84 26.52
CA ASN A 260 4.64 -1.92 27.95
C ASN A 260 4.15 -0.58 28.51
N ASP A 261 3.88 0.41 27.66
CA ASP A 261 3.23 1.65 28.09
C ASP A 261 1.84 1.32 28.70
N PRO A 262 1.53 1.77 29.92
CA PRO A 262 0.24 1.48 30.55
C PRO A 262 -0.95 2.22 29.89
N GLY A 263 -0.69 3.19 29.01
CA GLY A 263 -1.69 4.00 28.31
C GLY A 263 -2.06 3.51 26.90
N LEU A 264 -1.59 2.34 26.47
CA LEU A 264 -2.00 1.73 25.18
C LEU A 264 -3.53 1.56 25.14
N GLN A 265 -4.18 2.04 24.08
CA GLN A 265 -5.65 1.96 23.92
C GLN A 265 -6.08 0.72 23.13
N THR A 266 -5.23 0.26 22.22
CA THR A 266 -5.48 -0.85 21.27
C THR A 266 -4.39 -1.93 21.34
N GLY A 267 -3.71 -2.03 22.48
CA GLY A 267 -2.62 -2.99 22.68
C GLY A 267 -1.42 -2.69 21.79
N LEU A 268 -0.86 -3.71 21.14
CA LEU A 268 0.32 -3.52 20.29
C LEU A 268 -0.02 -2.94 18.91
N GLY A 269 -1.30 -2.81 18.58
CA GLY A 269 -1.78 -2.14 17.37
C GLY A 269 -1.75 -0.60 17.45
N GLU A 270 -1.18 -0.01 18.51
CA GLU A 270 -0.96 1.43 18.55
C GLU A 270 -0.01 1.86 17.42
N PRO A 271 -0.44 2.78 16.52
CA PRO A 271 0.34 3.10 15.32
C PRO A 271 1.60 3.89 15.62
N LYS A 272 1.53 4.84 16.57
CA LYS A 272 2.58 5.84 16.79
C LYS A 272 2.74 6.25 18.25
N PHE A 273 3.96 6.70 18.55
CA PHE A 273 4.41 7.18 19.86
C PHE A 273 5.09 8.53 19.71
N TYR A 274 5.11 9.33 20.78
CA TYR A 274 6.01 10.48 20.84
C TYR A 274 7.47 10.01 20.82
N LEU A 275 8.39 10.87 20.36
CA LEU A 275 9.82 10.52 20.24
C LEU A 275 10.50 10.21 21.58
N ASN A 276 9.87 10.50 22.72
CA ASN A 276 10.33 10.10 24.05
C ASN A 276 9.81 8.71 24.50
N ASN A 277 9.26 7.91 23.57
CA ASN A 277 8.60 6.61 23.77
C ASN A 277 7.27 6.63 24.54
N THR A 278 6.69 7.79 24.84
CA THR A 278 5.35 7.83 25.47
C THR A 278 4.23 7.68 24.44
N ILE A 279 3.14 7.02 24.83
CA ILE A 279 1.99 6.82 23.96
C ILE A 279 1.33 8.14 23.51
N PHE A 280 0.97 8.21 22.22
CA PHE A 280 0.08 9.25 21.69
C PHE A 280 -1.38 8.93 22.03
N THR A 281 -2.00 9.75 22.88
CA THR A 281 -3.36 9.50 23.40
C THR A 281 -4.47 10.21 22.61
N GLY A 282 -4.15 11.06 21.64
CA GLY A 282 -5.14 11.77 20.84
C GLY A 282 -5.92 10.88 19.87
N PRO A 283 -7.02 11.37 19.26
CA PRO A 283 -7.76 10.66 18.21
C PRO A 283 -6.85 10.28 17.04
N TRP A 284 -6.99 9.05 16.53
CA TRP A 284 -6.18 8.51 15.44
C TRP A 284 -6.83 7.24 14.87
N GLY A 285 -6.52 6.91 13.61
CA GLY A 285 -6.89 5.63 12.99
C GLY A 285 -6.13 4.46 13.62
N ARG A 286 -6.63 3.94 14.75
CA ARG A 286 -6.07 2.81 15.51
C ARG A 286 -7.12 1.71 15.70
N PRO A 287 -6.71 0.42 15.78
CA PRO A 287 -5.34 -0.09 15.65
C PRO A 287 -4.82 -0.13 14.21
N GLN A 288 -3.51 -0.24 14.04
CA GLN A 288 -2.84 -0.65 12.81
C GLN A 288 -2.00 -1.91 13.09
N ASN A 289 -2.46 -3.06 12.60
CA ASN A 289 -1.91 -4.36 12.98
C ASN A 289 -0.76 -4.85 12.09
N ASP A 290 -0.26 -4.01 11.19
CA ASP A 290 0.94 -4.22 10.38
C ASP A 290 2.23 -3.92 11.17
N GLY A 291 2.21 -2.90 12.04
CA GLY A 291 3.38 -2.44 12.81
C GLY A 291 4.07 -3.54 13.64
N PRO A 292 3.35 -4.31 14.49
CA PRO A 292 3.93 -5.45 15.21
C PRO A 292 4.56 -6.49 14.29
N ALA A 293 3.95 -6.75 13.13
CA ALA A 293 4.46 -7.72 12.16
C ALA A 293 5.77 -7.25 11.53
N THR A 294 5.82 -6.02 11.02
CA THR A 294 7.03 -5.46 10.40
C THR A 294 8.16 -5.27 11.40
N SER A 295 7.86 -4.85 12.64
CA SER A 295 8.86 -4.77 13.71
C SER A 295 9.48 -6.14 14.04
N ALA A 296 8.64 -7.17 14.18
CA ALA A 296 9.12 -8.54 14.42
C ALA A 296 9.96 -9.07 13.26
N ILE A 297 9.56 -8.83 12.00
CA ILE A 297 10.33 -9.21 10.81
C ILE A 297 11.74 -8.62 10.88
N THR A 298 11.86 -7.30 10.99
CA THR A 298 13.15 -6.58 11.01
C THR A 298 14.07 -7.09 12.11
N LEU A 299 13.55 -7.26 13.33
CA LEU A 299 14.35 -7.72 14.47
C LEU A 299 14.74 -9.20 14.39
N MET A 300 13.91 -10.06 13.79
CA MET A 300 14.28 -11.46 13.52
C MET A 300 15.36 -11.57 12.45
N GLU A 301 15.29 -10.75 11.41
CA GLU A 301 16.36 -10.66 10.42
C GLU A 301 17.66 -10.21 11.09
N PHE A 302 17.60 -9.19 11.95
CA PHE A 302 18.76 -8.74 12.72
C PHE A 302 19.34 -9.81 13.61
N ALA A 303 18.53 -10.49 14.38
CA ALA A 303 18.98 -11.60 15.19
C ALA A 303 19.67 -12.70 14.34
N ASN A 304 19.13 -13.03 13.16
CA ASN A 304 19.76 -14.00 12.27
C ASN A 304 21.11 -13.53 11.74
N SER A 305 21.22 -12.28 11.28
CA SER A 305 22.48 -11.67 10.84
C SER A 305 23.50 -11.57 11.98
N TYR A 306 23.06 -11.20 13.18
CA TYR A 306 23.91 -11.09 14.37
C TYR A 306 24.51 -12.45 14.75
N LEU A 307 23.70 -13.51 14.77
CA LEU A 307 24.17 -14.87 15.03
C LEU A 307 25.11 -15.38 13.93
N ALA A 308 24.81 -15.10 12.65
CA ALA A 308 25.68 -15.47 11.54
C ALA A 308 27.07 -14.80 11.62
N ASN A 309 27.16 -13.65 12.30
CA ASN A 309 28.42 -12.93 12.54
C ASN A 309 29.06 -13.27 13.89
N GLY A 310 28.67 -14.37 14.54
CA GLY A 310 29.28 -14.85 15.79
C GLY A 310 28.71 -14.18 17.06
N GLY A 311 27.58 -13.48 16.94
CA GLY A 311 26.85 -12.94 18.07
C GLY A 311 26.29 -14.03 19.01
N SER A 312 25.99 -13.66 20.25
CA SER A 312 25.49 -14.60 21.27
C SER A 312 23.99 -14.88 21.15
N ILE A 313 23.59 -16.15 21.19
CA ILE A 313 22.18 -16.55 21.28
C ILE A 313 21.53 -16.05 22.58
N ASP A 314 22.28 -15.93 23.67
CA ASP A 314 21.76 -15.38 24.92
C ASP A 314 21.43 -13.89 24.78
N THR A 315 22.23 -13.14 24.01
CA THR A 315 21.92 -11.73 23.71
C THR A 315 20.65 -11.62 22.86
N VAL A 316 20.48 -12.51 21.86
CA VAL A 316 19.24 -12.54 21.08
C VAL A 316 18.03 -12.83 21.97
N LYS A 317 18.13 -13.81 22.87
CA LYS A 317 17.03 -14.10 23.81
C LYS A 317 16.73 -12.90 24.72
N GLN A 318 17.75 -12.30 25.33
CA GLN A 318 17.61 -11.24 26.32
C GLN A 318 17.14 -9.89 25.74
N LYS A 319 17.55 -9.57 24.51
CA LYS A 319 17.38 -8.24 23.92
C LYS A 319 16.49 -8.18 22.70
N ILE A 320 16.00 -9.33 22.21
CA ILE A 320 15.21 -9.39 20.98
C ILE A 320 14.00 -10.30 21.16
N TYR A 321 14.23 -11.57 21.52
CA TYR A 321 13.19 -12.59 21.44
C TYR A 321 12.31 -12.75 22.69
N ASP A 322 12.89 -13.11 23.84
CA ASP A 322 12.16 -13.67 24.98
C ASP A 322 11.47 -12.59 25.83
N SER A 323 10.32 -12.14 25.35
CA SER A 323 9.47 -11.16 26.03
C SER A 323 8.90 -11.66 27.37
N THR A 324 8.83 -12.98 27.58
CA THR A 324 8.34 -13.57 28.83
C THR A 324 9.33 -13.34 29.96
N THR A 325 10.61 -13.61 29.70
CA THR A 325 11.66 -13.42 30.71
C THR A 325 12.19 -11.99 30.75
N PHE A 326 12.25 -11.31 29.59
CA PHE A 326 12.84 -9.98 29.43
C PHE A 326 11.86 -8.98 28.80
N PRO A 327 10.69 -8.73 29.41
CA PRO A 327 9.64 -7.89 28.82
C PRO A 327 10.06 -6.46 28.52
N ALA A 328 11.04 -5.92 29.25
CA ALA A 328 11.52 -4.55 29.09
C ALA A 328 12.61 -4.38 28.00
N SER A 329 13.07 -5.46 27.37
CA SER A 329 14.16 -5.39 26.40
C SER A 329 14.03 -6.31 25.19
N ALA A 330 13.14 -7.30 25.21
CA ALA A 330 12.94 -8.26 24.12
C ALA A 330 11.51 -8.18 23.57
N PRO A 331 11.27 -7.48 22.44
CA PRO A 331 9.91 -7.22 21.95
C PRO A 331 9.30 -8.31 21.06
N VAL A 332 10.11 -9.18 20.44
CA VAL A 332 9.69 -9.99 19.28
C VAL A 332 8.67 -11.07 19.64
N GLN A 333 8.82 -11.81 20.74
CA GLN A 333 7.84 -12.84 21.10
C GLN A 333 6.45 -12.22 21.36
N LYS A 334 6.40 -11.05 22.01
CA LYS A 334 5.13 -10.34 22.28
C LYS A 334 4.46 -9.84 20.99
N ASP A 335 5.21 -9.25 20.07
CA ASP A 335 4.69 -8.83 18.75
C ASP A 335 4.16 -10.04 17.97
N LEU A 336 4.92 -11.14 17.89
CA LEU A 336 4.50 -12.35 17.15
C LEU A 336 3.25 -13.00 17.73
N LEU A 337 3.14 -13.09 19.06
CA LEU A 337 1.95 -13.62 19.71
C LEU A 337 0.73 -12.71 19.50
N PHE A 338 0.92 -11.39 19.53
CA PHE A 338 -0.13 -10.43 19.18
C PHE A 338 -0.60 -10.62 17.74
N VAL A 339 0.32 -10.72 16.77
CA VAL A 339 -0.04 -10.99 15.37
C VAL A 339 -0.83 -12.30 15.26
N ALA A 340 -0.40 -13.36 15.94
CA ALA A 340 -1.09 -14.65 15.90
C ALA A 340 -2.51 -14.61 16.49
N SER A 341 -2.76 -13.77 17.50
CA SER A 341 -4.10 -13.62 18.11
C SER A 341 -4.99 -12.58 17.41
N ASN A 342 -4.40 -11.60 16.72
CA ASN A 342 -5.12 -10.42 16.22
C ASN A 342 -5.16 -10.32 14.70
N TRP A 343 -4.53 -11.22 13.95
CA TRP A 343 -4.56 -11.13 12.48
C TRP A 343 -5.99 -11.00 11.98
N SER A 344 -6.93 -11.83 12.40
CA SER A 344 -8.33 -11.79 11.90
C SER A 344 -9.16 -10.59 12.36
N SER A 345 -8.64 -9.71 13.22
CA SER A 345 -9.35 -8.51 13.66
C SER A 345 -9.20 -7.38 12.63
N PRO A 346 -10.25 -6.58 12.37
CA PRO A 346 -10.13 -5.36 11.58
C PRO A 346 -9.06 -4.42 12.13
N SER A 347 -8.42 -3.68 11.24
CA SER A 347 -7.50 -2.60 11.59
C SER A 347 -7.56 -1.50 10.55
N PHE A 348 -7.07 -0.32 10.90
CA PHE A 348 -6.77 0.70 9.91
C PHE A 348 -5.69 0.19 8.94
N ASP A 349 -5.73 0.69 7.71
CA ASP A 349 -4.75 0.42 6.67
C ASP A 349 -3.41 1.14 6.94
N LEU A 350 -2.41 0.85 6.11
CA LEU A 350 -1.09 1.49 6.18
C LEU A 350 -1.14 3.00 5.93
N TRP A 351 -2.24 3.52 5.38
CA TRP A 351 -2.49 4.94 5.17
C TRP A 351 -3.28 5.61 6.30
N GLU A 352 -3.67 4.83 7.31
CA GLU A 352 -4.30 5.31 8.54
C GLU A 352 -5.73 5.85 8.34
N GLU A 353 -6.41 5.42 7.28
CA GLU A 353 -7.65 6.02 6.78
C GLU A 353 -8.87 5.09 6.95
N GLU A 354 -8.68 3.77 6.80
CA GLU A 354 -9.78 2.82 6.59
C GLU A 354 -9.66 1.60 7.48
N GLU A 355 -10.67 1.35 8.32
CA GLU A 355 -10.74 0.14 9.14
C GLU A 355 -11.42 -1.02 8.38
N SER A 356 -10.64 -2.05 8.04
CA SER A 356 -11.09 -3.18 7.21
C SER A 356 -10.10 -4.36 7.28
N ASP A 357 -10.28 -5.33 6.39
CA ASP A 357 -9.32 -6.41 6.13
C ASP A 357 -8.39 -6.01 4.98
N HIS A 358 -7.11 -5.73 5.26
CA HIS A 358 -6.18 -5.18 4.28
C HIS A 358 -5.15 -6.18 3.74
N PHE A 359 -4.95 -6.21 2.43
CA PHE A 359 -3.99 -7.10 1.77
C PHE A 359 -2.56 -6.85 2.27
N TYR A 360 -2.14 -5.58 2.37
CA TYR A 360 -0.83 -5.21 2.91
C TYR A 360 -0.60 -5.81 4.31
N THR A 361 -1.54 -5.55 5.22
CA THR A 361 -1.49 -6.02 6.60
C THR A 361 -1.44 -7.55 6.66
N ARG A 362 -2.26 -8.24 5.88
CA ARG A 362 -2.27 -9.71 5.80
C ARG A 362 -0.93 -10.27 5.30
N MET A 363 -0.33 -9.65 4.30
CA MET A 363 0.96 -10.08 3.75
C MET A 363 2.10 -9.94 4.78
N VAL A 364 2.24 -8.79 5.45
CA VAL A 364 3.30 -8.62 6.46
C VAL A 364 3.07 -9.49 7.69
N GLN A 365 1.82 -9.66 8.13
CA GLN A 365 1.48 -10.59 9.23
C GLN A 365 1.84 -12.03 8.86
N ARG A 366 1.52 -12.47 7.64
CA ARG A 366 1.89 -13.80 7.17
C ARG A 366 3.39 -14.02 7.20
N ARG A 367 4.18 -13.08 6.65
CA ARG A 367 5.65 -13.16 6.67
C ARG A 367 6.16 -13.25 8.11
N ALA A 368 5.67 -12.40 9.01
CA ALA A 368 6.05 -12.42 10.43
C ALA A 368 5.76 -13.78 11.08
N LEU A 369 4.59 -14.38 10.84
CA LEU A 369 4.21 -15.68 11.41
C LEU A 369 5.04 -16.84 10.84
N VAL A 370 5.27 -16.88 9.53
CA VAL A 370 6.08 -17.92 8.86
C VAL A 370 7.53 -17.86 9.35
N MET A 371 8.13 -16.67 9.33
CA MET A 371 9.49 -16.45 9.84
C MET A 371 9.58 -16.72 11.34
N GLY A 372 8.59 -16.24 12.09
CA GLY A 372 8.48 -16.37 13.54
C GLY A 372 8.40 -17.81 14.01
N ALA A 373 7.64 -18.67 13.33
CA ALA A 373 7.57 -20.09 13.66
C ALA A 373 8.95 -20.76 13.59
N THR A 374 9.71 -20.47 12.53
CA THR A 374 11.09 -20.99 12.36
C THR A 374 12.03 -20.40 13.41
N PHE A 375 11.93 -19.10 13.66
CA PHE A 375 12.79 -18.39 14.60
C PHE A 375 12.56 -18.83 16.07
N ALA A 376 11.30 -19.02 16.49
CA ALA A 376 10.93 -19.53 17.80
C ALA A 376 11.52 -20.92 18.06
N THR A 377 11.47 -21.83 17.07
CA THR A 377 12.13 -23.13 17.15
C THR A 377 13.64 -22.98 17.34
N LYS A 378 14.30 -22.07 16.59
CA LYS A 378 15.73 -21.77 16.75
C LYS A 378 16.09 -21.23 18.15
N MET A 379 15.15 -20.56 18.82
CA MET A 379 15.30 -20.10 20.20
C MET A 379 15.00 -21.18 21.25
N GLY A 380 14.53 -22.35 20.84
CA GLY A 380 14.12 -23.45 21.74
C GLY A 380 12.69 -23.32 22.29
N ASP A 381 11.87 -22.45 21.69
CA ASP A 381 10.48 -22.20 22.08
C ASP A 381 9.51 -22.85 21.09
N THR A 382 9.33 -24.16 21.25
CA THR A 382 8.47 -24.98 20.37
C THR A 382 6.98 -24.70 20.57
N GLY A 383 6.58 -24.21 21.75
CA GLY A 383 5.20 -23.83 22.05
C GLY A 383 4.76 -22.63 21.21
N THR A 384 5.52 -21.53 21.28
CA THR A 384 5.26 -20.36 20.42
C THR A 384 5.36 -20.74 18.95
N SER A 385 6.36 -21.52 18.55
CA SER A 385 6.51 -21.97 17.15
C SER A 385 5.24 -22.64 16.60
N ALA A 386 4.61 -23.53 17.37
CA ALA A 386 3.37 -24.21 16.98
C ALA A 386 2.20 -23.22 16.83
N THR A 387 2.04 -22.28 17.77
CA THR A 387 1.02 -21.22 17.70
C THR A 387 1.18 -20.36 16.45
N LEU A 388 2.40 -19.91 16.15
CA LEU A 388 2.67 -19.06 14.99
C LEU A 388 2.43 -19.81 13.67
N SER A 389 2.83 -21.08 13.60
CA SER A 389 2.61 -21.93 12.42
C SER A 389 1.11 -22.17 12.14
N ALA A 390 0.33 -22.40 13.19
CA ALA A 390 -1.13 -22.55 13.07
C ALA A 390 -1.79 -21.25 12.57
N ALA A 391 -1.40 -20.10 13.13
CA ALA A 391 -1.89 -18.79 12.69
C ALA A 391 -1.47 -18.49 11.23
N ALA A 392 -0.23 -18.77 10.85
CA ALA A 392 0.25 -18.60 9.47
C ALA A 392 -0.58 -19.42 8.47
N THR A 393 -0.92 -20.66 8.84
CA THR A 393 -1.76 -21.55 8.02
C THR A 393 -3.17 -20.99 7.89
N ALA A 394 -3.79 -20.57 9.00
CA ALA A 394 -5.15 -20.03 9.01
C ALA A 394 -5.25 -18.73 8.20
N LEU A 395 -4.29 -17.79 8.38
CA LEU A 395 -4.22 -16.55 7.61
C LEU A 395 -4.00 -16.86 6.12
N SER A 396 -3.08 -17.76 5.77
CA SER A 396 -2.81 -18.12 4.37
C SER A 396 -4.06 -18.66 3.66
N ALA A 397 -4.98 -19.29 4.39
CA ALA A 397 -6.23 -19.81 3.83
C ALA A 397 -7.24 -18.70 3.46
N THR A 398 -7.13 -17.49 4.02
CA THR A 398 -8.04 -16.37 3.69
C THR A 398 -7.52 -15.51 2.55
N LEU A 399 -6.22 -15.56 2.25
CA LEU A 399 -5.56 -14.70 1.27
C LEU A 399 -6.20 -14.70 -0.13
N GLY A 400 -6.77 -15.82 -0.56
CA GLY A 400 -7.46 -15.92 -1.86
C GLY A 400 -8.71 -15.03 -1.98
N GLN A 401 -9.25 -14.51 -0.86
CA GLN A 401 -10.40 -13.61 -0.87
C GLN A 401 -10.08 -12.24 -1.49
N PHE A 402 -8.80 -11.85 -1.52
CA PHE A 402 -8.38 -10.58 -2.10
C PHE A 402 -8.34 -10.63 -3.62
N TRP A 403 -8.30 -11.79 -4.25
CA TRP A 403 -8.36 -11.86 -5.70
C TRP A 403 -9.79 -11.66 -6.18
N ASP A 404 -10.01 -10.60 -6.95
CA ASP A 404 -11.26 -10.38 -7.66
C ASP A 404 -11.12 -10.80 -9.13
N PRO A 405 -11.74 -11.92 -9.54
CA PRO A 405 -11.62 -12.43 -10.91
C PRO A 405 -12.39 -11.60 -11.94
N ASN A 406 -13.39 -10.80 -11.54
CA ASN A 406 -14.15 -9.96 -12.45
C ASN A 406 -13.38 -8.67 -12.77
N ARG A 407 -12.63 -8.17 -11.78
CA ARG A 407 -11.74 -7.00 -11.91
C ARG A 407 -10.33 -7.37 -12.38
N GLU A 408 -9.95 -8.64 -12.25
CA GLU A 408 -8.60 -9.15 -12.47
C GLU A 408 -7.54 -8.37 -11.67
N ILE A 409 -7.84 -8.08 -10.40
CA ILE A 409 -6.93 -7.43 -9.45
C ILE A 409 -6.98 -8.12 -8.09
N LEU A 410 -5.90 -7.95 -7.33
CA LEU A 410 -5.91 -8.06 -5.90
C LEU A 410 -6.51 -6.78 -5.33
N LEU A 411 -7.57 -6.94 -4.57
CA LEU A 411 -8.18 -5.88 -3.79
C LEU A 411 -7.21 -5.43 -2.69
N TYR A 412 -7.08 -4.13 -2.48
CA TYR A 412 -6.28 -3.61 -1.37
C TYR A 412 -6.94 -3.90 -0.02
N GLU A 413 -8.28 -3.91 0.00
CA GLU A 413 -9.11 -4.27 1.13
C GLU A 413 -10.20 -5.28 0.75
N TYR A 414 -10.64 -6.08 1.70
CA TYR A 414 -11.79 -6.97 1.55
C TYR A 414 -12.92 -6.53 2.49
N GLY A 415 -13.57 -5.41 2.14
CA GLY A 415 -14.62 -4.78 2.93
C GLY A 415 -15.45 -3.77 2.13
N PRO A 416 -16.30 -2.95 2.79
CA PRO A 416 -17.02 -1.88 2.13
C PRO A 416 -16.07 -0.92 1.44
N VAL A 417 -16.51 -0.29 0.34
CA VAL A 417 -15.77 0.86 -0.21
C VAL A 417 -15.85 2.00 0.79
N LEU A 418 -14.71 2.32 1.40
CA LEU A 418 -14.55 3.47 2.29
C LEU A 418 -13.90 4.64 1.53
N ASN A 419 -14.13 5.86 2.02
CA ASN A 419 -13.59 7.13 1.50
C ASN A 419 -13.68 7.35 -0.03
N GLY A 420 -14.58 6.64 -0.72
CA GLY A 420 -14.75 6.75 -2.16
C GLY A 420 -13.71 6.00 -3.02
N LYS A 421 -12.91 5.08 -2.44
CA LYS A 421 -11.92 4.23 -3.15
C LYS A 421 -12.55 3.16 -4.06
N SER A 422 -13.43 3.59 -4.96
CA SER A 422 -14.29 2.73 -5.79
C SER A 422 -13.58 1.98 -6.93
N SER A 423 -12.33 2.31 -7.23
CA SER A 423 -11.48 1.63 -8.21
C SER A 423 -10.92 0.31 -7.69
N TYR A 424 -10.83 0.15 -6.36
CA TYR A 424 -10.16 -0.97 -5.69
C TYR A 424 -8.66 -1.07 -5.99
N LEU A 425 -8.03 0.00 -6.49
CA LEU A 425 -6.61 0.06 -6.83
C LEU A 425 -5.83 0.85 -5.77
N ASP A 426 -4.84 0.20 -5.16
CA ASP A 426 -3.92 0.85 -4.22
C ASP A 426 -2.52 0.25 -4.34
N ILE A 427 -1.49 1.10 -4.32
CA ILE A 427 -0.09 0.67 -4.32
C ILE A 427 0.27 -0.17 -3.09
N ALA A 428 -0.55 -0.15 -2.03
CA ALA A 428 -0.50 -1.04 -0.89
C ALA A 428 -0.38 -2.52 -1.27
N VAL A 429 -0.95 -2.94 -2.41
CA VAL A 429 -0.79 -4.31 -2.93
C VAL A 429 0.67 -4.60 -3.26
N VAL A 430 1.33 -3.70 -4.00
CA VAL A 430 2.74 -3.83 -4.40
C VAL A 430 3.65 -3.72 -3.17
N LEU A 431 3.38 -2.76 -2.28
CA LEU A 431 4.09 -2.63 -1.00
C LEU A 431 3.92 -3.89 -0.12
N GLY A 432 2.75 -4.53 -0.16
CA GLY A 432 2.46 -5.76 0.57
C GLY A 432 3.31 -6.93 0.08
N VAL A 433 3.59 -6.99 -1.22
CA VAL A 433 4.54 -7.97 -1.78
C VAL A 433 5.97 -7.62 -1.39
N ILE A 434 6.37 -6.35 -1.50
CA ILE A 434 7.74 -5.90 -1.17
C ILE A 434 8.08 -6.19 0.30
N HIS A 435 7.18 -5.84 1.22
CA HIS A 435 7.43 -5.98 2.66
C HIS A 435 6.94 -7.31 3.24
N GLY A 436 6.03 -8.02 2.58
CA GLY A 436 5.33 -9.19 3.11
C GLY A 436 5.55 -10.51 2.35
N TYR A 437 6.31 -10.54 1.26
CA TYR A 437 6.63 -11.81 0.61
C TYR A 437 7.59 -12.65 1.47
N ALA A 438 7.18 -13.87 1.82
CA ALA A 438 7.94 -14.77 2.69
C ALA A 438 8.94 -15.68 1.94
N GLY A 439 9.09 -15.53 0.61
CA GLY A 439 10.00 -16.33 -0.20
C GLY A 439 9.51 -17.75 -0.50
N ASP A 440 8.21 -18.01 -0.43
CA ASP A 440 7.59 -19.33 -0.55
C ASP A 440 6.61 -19.49 -1.72
N GLY A 441 6.62 -18.55 -2.67
CA GLY A 441 5.76 -18.51 -3.85
C GLY A 441 4.34 -17.95 -3.63
N VAL A 442 3.89 -17.75 -2.39
CA VAL A 442 2.57 -17.13 -2.14
C VAL A 442 2.65 -15.62 -2.39
N TYR A 443 1.91 -15.14 -3.40
CA TYR A 443 1.94 -13.74 -3.85
C TYR A 443 3.35 -13.19 -4.05
N SER A 444 4.20 -13.96 -4.76
CA SER A 444 5.54 -13.52 -5.13
C SER A 444 5.54 -12.38 -6.16
N TYR A 445 6.72 -11.82 -6.47
CA TYR A 445 6.87 -10.76 -7.47
C TYR A 445 6.46 -11.20 -8.88
N THR A 446 6.46 -12.50 -9.14
CA THR A 446 6.14 -13.11 -10.43
C THR A 446 4.79 -13.85 -10.45
N ASN A 447 4.01 -13.73 -9.36
CA ASN A 447 2.65 -14.22 -9.31
C ASN A 447 1.75 -13.45 -10.30
N ASP A 448 0.93 -14.17 -11.07
CA ASP A 448 0.13 -13.56 -12.13
C ASP A 448 -0.88 -12.51 -11.63
N GLU A 449 -1.51 -12.75 -10.47
CA GLU A 449 -2.49 -11.83 -9.85
C GLU A 449 -1.80 -10.53 -9.40
N VAL A 450 -0.60 -10.65 -8.84
CA VAL A 450 0.26 -9.51 -8.47
C VAL A 450 0.66 -8.71 -9.72
N LEU A 451 1.10 -9.38 -10.78
CA LEU A 451 1.50 -8.72 -12.04
C LEU A 451 0.33 -7.97 -12.70
N SER A 452 -0.85 -8.59 -12.74
CA SER A 452 -2.08 -7.96 -13.25
C SER A 452 -2.43 -6.70 -12.44
N SER A 453 -2.37 -6.81 -11.11
CA SER A 453 -2.65 -5.70 -10.20
C SER A 453 -1.66 -4.56 -10.35
N ALA A 454 -0.36 -4.85 -10.39
CA ALA A 454 0.69 -3.86 -10.56
C ALA A 454 0.55 -3.06 -11.88
N LEU A 455 0.13 -3.73 -12.96
CA LEU A 455 -0.20 -3.03 -14.22
C LEU A 455 -1.38 -2.07 -14.05
N ARG A 456 -2.49 -2.55 -13.48
CA ARG A 456 -3.72 -1.75 -13.36
C ARG A 456 -3.53 -0.58 -12.40
N ILE A 457 -2.86 -0.80 -11.27
CA ILE A 457 -2.48 0.25 -10.31
C ILE A 457 -1.56 1.29 -10.97
N SER A 458 -0.52 0.86 -11.67
CA SER A 458 0.41 1.84 -12.25
C SER A 458 -0.22 2.67 -13.36
N THR A 459 -1.02 2.04 -14.23
CA THR A 459 -1.65 2.72 -15.36
C THR A 459 -2.84 3.59 -14.98
N SER A 460 -3.49 3.35 -13.83
CA SER A 460 -4.58 4.22 -13.37
C SER A 460 -4.14 5.65 -13.08
N PHE A 461 -2.86 5.87 -12.75
CA PHE A 461 -2.36 7.22 -12.47
C PHE A 461 -2.09 8.08 -13.71
N ILE A 462 -2.11 7.50 -14.91
CA ILE A 462 -1.89 8.24 -16.18
C ILE A 462 -2.94 9.34 -16.35
N ASP A 463 -4.20 9.04 -16.06
CA ASP A 463 -5.31 9.99 -16.21
C ASP A 463 -5.57 10.80 -14.92
N VAL A 464 -4.91 10.44 -13.81
CA VAL A 464 -5.07 11.13 -12.52
C VAL A 464 -4.12 12.32 -12.44
N TYR A 465 -2.85 12.15 -12.78
CA TYR A 465 -1.84 13.21 -12.59
C TYR A 465 -1.49 13.91 -13.91
N PRO A 466 -1.72 15.23 -14.02
CA PRO A 466 -1.31 15.98 -15.22
C PRO A 466 0.17 15.82 -15.58
N ILE A 467 1.06 15.68 -14.58
CA ILE A 467 2.49 15.44 -14.82
C ILE A 467 2.80 14.10 -15.48
N ALA A 468 1.90 13.11 -15.46
CA ALA A 468 2.08 11.84 -16.15
C ALA A 468 2.17 12.00 -17.69
N ASN A 469 1.73 13.15 -18.23
CA ASN A 469 1.96 13.51 -19.64
C ASN A 469 3.43 13.85 -19.96
N THR A 470 4.27 14.06 -18.95
CA THR A 470 5.71 14.25 -19.13
C THR A 470 6.40 12.89 -19.18
N THR A 471 6.47 12.31 -20.38
CA THR A 471 6.99 10.94 -20.57
C THR A 471 8.50 10.87 -20.78
N THR A 472 9.19 12.00 -20.85
CA THR A 472 10.65 12.08 -21.05
C THR A 472 11.27 13.22 -20.25
N ASP A 473 12.50 13.03 -19.77
CA ASP A 473 13.29 14.09 -19.15
C ASP A 473 13.90 15.05 -20.19
N SER A 474 14.66 16.04 -19.71
CA SER A 474 15.35 17.03 -20.56
C SER A 474 16.42 16.43 -21.50
N SER A 475 16.88 15.20 -21.23
CA SER A 475 17.81 14.45 -22.07
C SER A 475 17.10 13.49 -23.04
N GLY A 476 15.77 13.49 -23.05
CA GLY A 476 14.95 12.61 -23.88
C GLY A 476 14.86 11.17 -23.37
N LEU A 477 15.28 10.90 -22.12
CA LEU A 477 15.17 9.57 -21.51
C LEU A 477 13.76 9.37 -20.96
N THR A 478 13.23 8.16 -21.10
CA THR A 478 11.87 7.81 -20.67
C THR A 478 11.68 7.99 -19.16
N LEU A 479 10.63 8.71 -18.78
CA LEU A 479 10.11 8.75 -17.41
C LEU A 479 9.04 7.66 -17.23
N GLY A 480 9.04 7.00 -16.08
CA GLY A 480 7.97 6.11 -15.64
C GLY A 480 6.74 6.89 -15.17
N ILE A 481 5.64 6.19 -14.93
CA ILE A 481 4.40 6.82 -14.47
C ILE A 481 4.61 7.32 -13.03
N PRO A 482 4.28 8.58 -12.70
CA PRO A 482 4.23 9.05 -11.32
C PRO A 482 3.17 8.28 -10.53
N ILE A 483 3.53 7.67 -9.41
CA ILE A 483 2.63 6.79 -8.63
C ILE A 483 2.33 7.43 -7.27
N GLY A 484 1.06 7.50 -6.90
CA GLY A 484 0.63 7.88 -5.54
C GLY A 484 0.11 6.69 -4.76
N ARG A 485 -0.71 6.93 -3.72
CA ARG A 485 -1.31 5.87 -2.90
C ARG A 485 -2.39 5.11 -3.68
N TYR A 486 -3.47 5.80 -4.04
CA TYR A 486 -4.58 5.28 -4.82
C TYR A 486 -5.19 6.39 -5.71
N PRO A 487 -5.89 6.07 -6.82
CA PRO A 487 -6.37 7.06 -7.81
C PRO A 487 -7.34 8.11 -7.27
N GLU A 488 -8.17 7.73 -6.29
CA GLU A 488 -9.19 8.58 -5.67
C GLU A 488 -8.68 9.45 -4.53
N ASP A 489 -7.38 9.39 -4.24
CA ASP A 489 -6.78 10.09 -3.11
C ASP A 489 -7.06 11.60 -3.13
N VAL A 490 -7.44 12.11 -1.97
CA VAL A 490 -7.78 13.51 -1.72
C VAL A 490 -6.77 14.19 -0.79
N TYR A 491 -5.86 13.44 -0.16
CA TYR A 491 -4.83 14.01 0.69
C TYR A 491 -3.78 14.75 -0.15
N ASN A 492 -3.42 15.96 0.28
CA ASN A 492 -2.49 16.83 -0.46
C ASN A 492 -1.18 17.10 0.31
N GLY A 493 -0.85 16.27 1.31
CA GLY A 493 0.31 16.46 2.18
C GLY A 493 0.06 17.35 3.41
N THR A 494 -1.04 18.10 3.47
CA THR A 494 -1.37 18.96 4.64
C THR A 494 -2.85 19.01 5.01
N GLY A 495 -3.71 18.42 4.17
CA GLY A 495 -5.16 18.38 4.34
C GLY A 495 -5.79 17.57 3.21
N THR A 496 -7.12 17.64 3.08
CA THR A 496 -7.87 16.92 2.04
C THR A 496 -8.63 17.88 1.13
N GLN A 497 -8.63 17.58 -0.17
CA GLN A 497 -9.42 18.31 -1.17
C GLN A 497 -9.76 17.42 -2.36
N THR A 498 -10.83 17.74 -3.08
CA THR A 498 -11.15 17.05 -4.35
C THR A 498 -9.97 17.18 -5.32
N ASN A 499 -9.53 16.07 -5.90
CA ASN A 499 -8.30 16.02 -6.70
C ASN A 499 -7.07 16.53 -5.93
N GLY A 500 -6.99 16.23 -4.64
CA GLY A 500 -5.88 16.60 -3.76
C GLY A 500 -4.70 15.65 -3.81
N GLY A 501 -4.95 14.35 -4.03
CA GLY A 501 -3.95 13.28 -4.10
C GLY A 501 -2.80 13.59 -5.03
N ASN A 502 -1.58 13.31 -4.57
CA ASN A 502 -0.35 13.51 -5.33
C ASN A 502 0.40 12.19 -5.51
N PRO A 503 1.34 12.12 -6.46
CA PRO A 503 2.31 11.06 -6.47
C PRO A 503 3.28 11.19 -5.29
N TRP A 504 3.72 10.03 -4.80
CA TRP A 504 4.60 9.89 -3.63
C TRP A 504 5.93 9.32 -4.09
N TYR A 505 7.03 9.80 -3.50
CA TYR A 505 8.36 9.29 -3.83
C TYR A 505 8.45 7.80 -3.53
N LEU A 506 7.96 7.37 -2.37
CA LEU A 506 7.98 5.97 -1.96
C LEU A 506 7.16 5.06 -2.86
N CYS A 507 6.00 5.51 -3.35
CA CYS A 507 5.14 4.70 -4.21
C CYS A 507 5.76 4.55 -5.61
N THR A 508 6.38 5.61 -6.12
CA THR A 508 7.09 5.57 -7.41
C THR A 508 8.35 4.70 -7.32
N ALA A 509 9.10 4.78 -6.22
CA ALA A 509 10.25 3.92 -5.94
C ALA A 509 9.83 2.45 -5.74
N ALA A 510 8.68 2.18 -5.11
CA ALA A 510 8.14 0.83 -4.93
C ALA A 510 7.86 0.13 -6.27
N MET A 511 7.28 0.83 -7.26
CA MET A 511 7.12 0.27 -8.61
C MET A 511 8.45 -0.04 -9.28
N SER A 512 9.48 0.81 -9.06
CA SER A 512 10.83 0.51 -9.54
C SER A 512 11.40 -0.75 -8.90
N GLN A 513 11.30 -0.87 -7.56
CA GLN A 513 11.77 -2.04 -6.82
C GLN A 513 11.05 -3.31 -7.27
N PHE A 514 9.72 -3.26 -7.39
CA PHE A 514 8.90 -4.38 -7.82
C PHE A 514 9.37 -4.98 -9.15
N LEU A 515 9.63 -4.13 -10.15
CA LEU A 515 10.09 -4.60 -11.46
C LEU A 515 11.51 -5.19 -11.44
N TYR A 516 12.41 -4.65 -10.61
CA TYR A 516 13.73 -5.27 -10.41
C TYR A 516 13.60 -6.63 -9.71
N SER A 517 12.82 -6.71 -8.64
CA SER A 517 12.60 -7.95 -7.88
C SER A 517 11.93 -9.03 -8.73
N ALA A 518 10.92 -8.68 -9.54
CA ALA A 518 10.30 -9.60 -10.50
C ALA A 518 11.32 -10.13 -11.52
N SER A 519 12.20 -9.26 -12.02
CA SER A 519 13.26 -9.67 -12.95
C SER A 519 14.30 -10.58 -12.29
N THR A 520 14.64 -10.33 -11.02
CA THR A 520 15.51 -11.20 -10.21
C THR A 520 14.85 -12.56 -10.00
N GLU A 521 13.56 -12.60 -9.65
CA GLU A 521 12.85 -13.85 -9.40
C GLU A 521 12.67 -14.68 -10.69
N TYR A 522 12.36 -14.06 -11.83
CA TYR A 522 12.40 -14.75 -13.14
C TYR A 522 13.80 -15.26 -13.48
N GLY A 523 14.84 -14.50 -13.15
CA GLY A 523 16.24 -14.92 -13.27
C GLY A 523 16.54 -16.19 -12.46
N GLY A 524 16.05 -16.25 -11.22
CA GLY A 524 16.17 -17.41 -10.34
C GLY A 524 15.36 -18.62 -10.81
N ALA A 525 14.13 -18.39 -11.31
CA ALA A 525 13.27 -19.43 -11.86
C ALA A 525 13.77 -19.97 -13.22
N GLY A 526 14.57 -19.18 -13.95
CA GLY A 526 15.14 -19.56 -15.24
C GLY A 526 14.14 -19.63 -16.39
N SER A 527 12.90 -19.16 -16.21
CA SER A 527 11.87 -19.14 -17.24
C SER A 527 10.75 -18.14 -16.94
N ILE A 528 10.00 -17.75 -17.97
CA ILE A 528 8.76 -16.96 -17.87
C ILE A 528 7.64 -17.77 -18.51
N SER A 529 6.58 -18.08 -17.75
CA SER A 529 5.36 -18.70 -18.27
C SER A 529 4.24 -17.66 -18.34
N ILE A 530 3.43 -17.71 -19.39
CA ILE A 530 2.40 -16.69 -19.66
C ILE A 530 1.01 -17.28 -19.55
N THR A 531 0.19 -16.67 -18.71
CA THR A 531 -1.23 -16.98 -18.57
C THR A 531 -2.07 -15.84 -19.13
N ASN A 532 -3.41 -16.01 -19.14
CA ASN A 532 -4.30 -14.91 -19.49
C ASN A 532 -4.13 -13.72 -18.53
N THR A 533 -3.94 -13.99 -17.24
CA THR A 533 -3.81 -12.99 -16.19
C THR A 533 -2.52 -12.17 -16.31
N SER A 534 -1.37 -12.80 -16.59
CA SER A 534 -0.10 -12.06 -16.74
C SER A 534 0.15 -11.48 -18.13
N LYS A 535 -0.61 -11.88 -19.15
CA LYS A 535 -0.41 -11.40 -20.53
C LYS A 535 -0.47 -9.87 -20.68
N PRO A 536 -1.47 -9.15 -20.12
CA PRO A 536 -1.52 -7.69 -20.21
C PRO A 536 -0.29 -7.00 -19.62
N PHE A 537 0.26 -7.53 -18.52
CA PHE A 537 1.46 -7.00 -17.87
C PHE A 537 2.65 -6.99 -18.84
N PHE A 538 2.88 -8.12 -19.53
CA PHE A 538 3.97 -8.22 -20.50
C PHE A 538 3.69 -7.43 -21.79
N ASP A 539 2.43 -7.28 -22.21
CA ASP A 539 2.09 -6.44 -23.35
C ASP A 539 2.38 -4.96 -23.11
N TYR A 540 2.25 -4.50 -21.87
CA TYR A 540 2.58 -3.14 -21.50
C TYR A 540 4.09 -2.95 -21.25
N PHE A 541 4.66 -3.74 -20.35
CA PHE A 541 6.05 -3.54 -19.89
C PHE A 541 7.10 -4.18 -20.81
N ALA A 542 6.72 -5.14 -21.65
CA ALA A 542 7.65 -5.80 -22.57
C ALA A 542 7.03 -6.17 -23.93
N PRO A 543 6.33 -5.25 -24.63
CA PRO A 543 5.63 -5.56 -25.90
C PRO A 543 6.56 -6.16 -26.95
N ALA A 544 7.83 -5.72 -26.98
CA ALA A 544 8.83 -6.19 -27.93
C ALA A 544 9.16 -7.68 -27.82
N ALA A 545 8.85 -8.32 -26.69
CA ALA A 545 9.06 -9.75 -26.50
C ALA A 545 7.97 -10.59 -27.22
N GLY A 546 6.79 -10.02 -27.49
CA GLY A 546 5.70 -10.70 -28.21
C GLY A 546 5.34 -12.05 -27.58
N LEU A 547 5.26 -12.09 -26.24
CA LEU A 547 4.95 -13.30 -25.50
C LEU A 547 3.51 -13.73 -25.76
N GLN A 548 3.20 -15.02 -25.60
CA GLN A 548 1.92 -15.63 -25.98
C GLN A 548 1.42 -16.52 -24.85
N VAL A 549 0.11 -16.51 -24.60
CA VAL A 549 -0.54 -17.31 -23.57
C VAL A 549 -0.28 -18.81 -23.79
N GLY A 550 -0.05 -19.54 -22.70
CA GLY A 550 0.21 -20.98 -22.71
C GLY A 550 1.62 -21.36 -23.15
N GLN A 551 2.51 -20.39 -23.33
CA GLN A 551 3.92 -20.62 -23.68
C GLN A 551 4.83 -20.33 -22.49
N THR A 552 5.96 -21.05 -22.44
CA THR A 552 7.06 -20.83 -21.51
C THR A 552 8.32 -20.46 -22.26
N TYR A 553 8.99 -19.41 -21.82
CA TYR A 553 10.20 -18.87 -22.42
C TYR A 553 11.36 -19.06 -21.45
N ASN A 554 12.32 -19.90 -21.84
CA ASN A 554 13.47 -20.23 -20.99
C ASN A 554 14.53 -19.11 -21.02
N TYR A 555 15.30 -19.05 -19.93
CA TYR A 555 16.45 -18.17 -19.76
C TYR A 555 17.38 -18.20 -20.98
N GLY A 556 17.80 -17.02 -21.42
CA GLY A 556 18.71 -16.87 -22.56
C GLY A 556 18.04 -16.91 -23.94
N SER A 557 16.77 -17.31 -24.05
CA SER A 557 16.02 -17.18 -25.31
C SER A 557 15.82 -15.70 -25.68
N GLN A 558 15.67 -15.39 -26.97
CA GLN A 558 15.50 -14.01 -27.44
C GLN A 558 14.31 -13.32 -26.77
N LYS A 559 13.16 -14.01 -26.70
CA LYS A 559 11.92 -13.47 -26.10
C LYS A 559 12.04 -13.29 -24.59
N TYR A 560 12.66 -14.23 -23.89
CA TYR A 560 12.99 -14.08 -22.47
C TYR A 560 13.86 -12.84 -22.22
N ASN A 561 14.96 -12.70 -22.98
CA ASN A 561 15.87 -11.57 -22.83
C ASN A 561 15.19 -10.23 -23.17
N GLN A 562 14.30 -10.20 -24.16
CA GLN A 562 13.50 -9.02 -24.48
C GLN A 562 12.53 -8.66 -23.35
N ALA A 563 11.91 -9.67 -22.72
CA ALA A 563 11.01 -9.48 -21.59
C ALA A 563 11.74 -8.85 -20.39
N ILE A 564 12.83 -9.49 -19.94
CA ILE A 564 13.64 -8.99 -18.83
C ILE A 564 14.20 -7.60 -19.13
N ASN A 565 14.66 -7.33 -20.35
CA ASN A 565 15.14 -5.99 -20.71
C ASN A 565 14.02 -4.94 -20.64
N GLY A 566 12.78 -5.27 -21.00
CA GLY A 566 11.63 -4.38 -20.87
C GLY A 566 11.34 -4.05 -19.40
N LEU A 567 11.28 -5.08 -18.55
CA LEU A 567 11.06 -4.90 -17.10
C LEU A 567 12.16 -4.06 -16.47
N ASN A 568 13.43 -4.34 -16.77
CA ASN A 568 14.56 -3.56 -16.28
C ASN A 568 14.50 -2.10 -16.74
N GLY A 569 14.12 -1.88 -18.00
CA GLY A 569 13.99 -0.54 -18.58
C GLY A 569 12.90 0.28 -17.91
N TRP A 570 11.77 -0.35 -17.60
CA TRP A 570 10.69 0.30 -16.87
C TRP A 570 11.03 0.53 -15.41
N GLY A 571 11.73 -0.40 -14.75
CA GLY A 571 12.30 -0.18 -13.41
C GLY A 571 13.15 1.10 -13.38
N ASP A 572 14.09 1.24 -14.32
CA ASP A 572 14.91 2.45 -14.43
C ASP A 572 14.08 3.68 -14.81
N ALA A 573 12.99 3.55 -15.55
CA ALA A 573 12.09 4.65 -15.88
C ALA A 573 11.34 5.19 -14.65
N PHE A 574 10.80 4.31 -13.79
CA PHE A 574 10.19 4.73 -12.51
C PHE A 574 11.21 5.41 -11.60
N MET A 575 12.42 4.84 -11.48
CA MET A 575 13.50 5.46 -10.72
C MET A 575 13.94 6.81 -11.31
N ARG A 576 13.87 6.96 -12.63
CA ARG A 576 14.12 8.24 -13.31
C ARG A 576 13.05 9.28 -13.01
N THR A 577 11.80 8.87 -12.83
CA THR A 577 10.72 9.76 -12.39
C THR A 577 10.99 10.29 -10.99
N VAL A 578 11.42 9.43 -10.05
CA VAL A 578 11.89 9.86 -8.72
C VAL A 578 13.00 10.91 -8.89
N LYS A 579 14.09 10.56 -9.57
CA LYS A 579 15.21 11.46 -9.85
C LYS A 579 14.82 12.79 -10.49
N HIS A 580 13.84 12.78 -11.40
CA HIS A 580 13.42 13.96 -12.14
C HIS A 580 12.74 14.99 -11.24
N TYR A 581 11.99 14.52 -10.24
CA TYR A 581 11.29 15.37 -9.28
C TYR A 581 12.06 15.58 -7.97
N THR A 582 13.13 14.82 -7.74
CA THR A 582 14.08 15.06 -6.65
C THR A 582 14.83 16.41 -6.86
N PRO A 583 14.80 17.31 -5.86
CA PRO A 583 15.57 18.55 -5.85
C PRO A 583 17.08 18.34 -5.89
N ALA A 584 17.83 19.39 -6.25
CA ALA A 584 19.28 19.31 -6.45
C ALA A 584 20.09 18.94 -5.19
N ASP A 585 19.54 19.19 -3.99
CA ASP A 585 20.12 18.82 -2.70
C ASP A 585 19.64 17.46 -2.18
N GLY A 586 18.89 16.70 -2.99
CA GLY A 586 18.50 15.31 -2.74
C GLY A 586 17.50 15.13 -1.59
N TYR A 587 16.78 16.18 -1.18
CA TYR A 587 15.74 15.99 -0.17
C TYR A 587 14.51 15.32 -0.78
N LEU A 588 13.93 14.36 -0.07
CA LEU A 588 12.71 13.67 -0.46
C LEU A 588 11.65 13.99 0.59
N SER A 589 10.63 14.74 0.18
CA SER A 589 9.41 14.88 0.97
C SER A 589 8.55 13.62 0.85
N GLU A 590 7.37 13.66 1.44
CA GLU A 590 6.34 12.65 1.27
C GLU A 590 5.83 12.60 -0.19
N GLU A 591 5.45 13.77 -0.72
CA GLU A 591 4.80 13.89 -2.02
C GLU A 591 5.58 14.79 -2.98
N TYR A 592 5.25 14.72 -4.27
CA TYR A 592 5.55 15.76 -5.24
C TYR A 592 4.29 16.15 -6.00
N ASN A 593 4.07 17.45 -6.20
CA ASN A 593 2.80 17.99 -6.66
C ASN A 593 2.37 17.39 -8.01
N ARG A 594 1.13 16.89 -8.09
CA ARG A 594 0.55 16.26 -9.29
C ARG A 594 0.54 17.12 -10.56
N ASN A 595 0.69 18.44 -10.44
CA ASN A 595 0.65 19.37 -11.58
C ASN A 595 2.03 19.93 -11.93
N THR A 596 2.87 20.18 -10.93
CA THR A 596 4.15 20.89 -11.13
C THR A 596 5.38 20.02 -10.85
N GLY A 597 5.21 18.90 -10.14
CA GLY A 597 6.32 18.08 -9.67
C GLY A 597 7.11 18.68 -8.52
N VAL A 598 6.68 19.81 -7.95
CA VAL A 598 7.36 20.44 -6.80
C VAL A 598 7.14 19.60 -5.55
N PRO A 599 8.19 19.29 -4.76
CA PRO A 599 8.06 18.55 -3.50
C PRO A 599 7.11 19.24 -2.51
N GLN A 600 6.26 18.47 -1.83
CA GLN A 600 5.30 18.95 -0.82
C GLN A 600 4.96 17.85 0.19
N GLY A 601 4.09 18.17 1.16
CA GLY A 601 3.79 17.28 2.29
C GLY A 601 4.92 17.27 3.32
N ALA A 602 5.01 16.22 4.13
CA ALA A 602 6.03 16.12 5.17
C ALA A 602 7.47 16.18 4.58
N ALA A 603 8.32 17.07 5.10
CA ALA A 603 9.71 17.23 4.63
C ALA A 603 10.63 16.13 5.16
N ASP A 604 11.59 15.71 4.34
CA ASP A 604 12.57 14.67 4.69
C ASP A 604 11.88 13.41 5.26
N LEU A 605 10.89 12.88 4.55
CA LEU A 605 10.17 11.67 4.98
C LEU A 605 11.12 10.47 4.98
N THR A 606 11.30 9.83 6.13
CA THR A 606 12.26 8.72 6.32
C THR A 606 11.96 7.56 5.39
N TRP A 607 10.68 7.23 5.19
CA TRP A 607 10.27 6.15 4.30
C TRP A 607 10.55 6.45 2.82
N SER A 608 10.50 7.73 2.40
CA SER A 608 10.92 8.11 1.04
C SER A 608 12.40 7.74 0.79
N TYR A 609 13.29 8.05 1.74
CA TYR A 609 14.70 7.64 1.62
C TYR A 609 14.88 6.13 1.65
N ALA A 610 14.21 5.43 2.58
CA ALA A 610 14.28 3.98 2.69
C ALA A 610 13.81 3.28 1.39
N SER A 611 12.77 3.79 0.75
CA SER A 611 12.24 3.25 -0.51
C SER A 611 13.20 3.40 -1.70
N VAL A 612 13.91 4.53 -1.80
CA VAL A 612 14.92 4.75 -2.84
C VAL A 612 16.12 3.83 -2.62
N LEU A 613 16.57 3.67 -1.37
CA LEU A 613 17.68 2.77 -1.02
C LEU A 613 17.34 1.31 -1.31
N THR A 614 16.16 0.82 -0.90
CA THR A 614 15.73 -0.57 -1.14
C THR A 614 15.52 -0.87 -2.62
N ALA A 615 14.97 0.07 -3.39
CA ALA A 615 14.91 -0.04 -4.85
C ALA A 615 16.32 -0.08 -5.49
N ALA A 616 17.27 0.71 -4.98
CA ALA A 616 18.66 0.67 -5.41
C ALA A 616 19.35 -0.66 -5.06
N PHE A 617 19.04 -1.25 -3.91
CA PHE A 617 19.53 -2.57 -3.51
C PHE A 617 19.01 -3.66 -4.46
N ALA A 618 17.70 -3.68 -4.74
CA ALA A 618 17.09 -4.62 -5.69
C ALA A 618 17.70 -4.48 -7.10
N ARG A 619 17.93 -3.24 -7.54
CA ARG A 619 18.62 -2.95 -8.81
C ARG A 619 20.05 -3.48 -8.83
N ALA A 620 20.81 -3.28 -7.75
CA ALA A 620 22.19 -3.74 -7.64
C ALA A 620 22.29 -5.27 -7.60
N GLU A 621 21.38 -5.93 -6.87
CA GLU A 621 21.26 -7.40 -6.83
C GLU A 621 21.04 -7.97 -8.22
N LEU A 622 20.03 -7.45 -8.94
CA LEU A 622 19.70 -7.88 -10.30
C LEU A 622 20.89 -7.71 -11.27
N ARG A 623 21.71 -6.69 -11.06
CA ARG A 623 22.94 -6.43 -11.84
C ARG A 623 24.15 -7.23 -11.37
N GLY A 624 24.01 -8.09 -10.36
CA GLY A 624 25.11 -8.86 -9.77
C GLY A 624 26.16 -8.00 -9.05
N GLN A 625 25.81 -6.77 -8.66
CA GLN A 625 26.71 -5.81 -8.01
C GLN A 625 26.82 -6.08 -6.50
N LYS A 626 27.36 -7.26 -6.15
CA LYS A 626 27.45 -7.75 -4.76
C LYS A 626 28.14 -6.79 -3.77
N ALA A 627 28.97 -5.88 -4.27
CA ALA A 627 29.67 -4.89 -3.44
C ALA A 627 28.84 -3.63 -3.13
N TYR A 628 27.70 -3.42 -3.77
CA TYR A 628 26.94 -2.15 -3.67
C TYR A 628 26.51 -1.83 -2.24
N VAL A 629 25.72 -2.71 -1.63
CA VAL A 629 25.21 -2.54 -0.26
C VAL A 629 26.37 -2.50 0.74
N LYS A 630 27.40 -3.34 0.53
CA LYS A 630 28.62 -3.32 1.33
C LYS A 630 29.30 -1.95 1.28
N SER A 631 29.50 -1.38 0.09
CA SER A 631 30.16 -0.08 -0.08
C SER A 631 29.38 1.03 0.61
N LEU A 632 28.05 1.02 0.51
CA LEU A 632 27.19 1.98 1.20
C LEU A 632 27.28 1.79 2.73
N ALA A 633 27.17 0.55 3.22
CA ALA A 633 27.29 0.22 4.64
C ALA A 633 28.66 0.61 5.21
N ASP A 634 29.72 0.49 4.41
CA ASP A 634 31.07 0.85 4.81
C ASP A 634 31.35 2.37 4.72
N LEU A 635 30.41 3.21 4.27
CA LEU A 635 30.50 4.66 4.52
C LEU A 635 30.47 4.92 6.03
N GLY A 636 29.71 4.12 6.77
CA GLY A 636 29.44 4.31 8.18
C GLY A 636 28.56 5.54 8.43
N ILE A 637 28.30 5.82 9.70
CA ILE A 637 27.43 6.92 10.11
C ILE A 637 28.15 7.90 11.02
N THR A 638 27.68 9.13 11.00
CA THR A 638 28.00 10.13 12.02
C THR A 638 26.84 10.19 12.99
N ALA A 639 27.13 10.12 14.30
CA ALA A 639 26.09 10.22 15.31
C ALA A 639 25.41 11.59 15.24
N ASN A 640 24.10 11.61 15.36
CA ASN A 640 23.33 12.83 15.52
C ASN A 640 23.74 13.48 16.85
N THR A 641 24.38 14.65 16.80
CA THR A 641 24.68 15.43 18.00
C THR A 641 23.64 16.54 18.14
N ALA A 642 22.95 16.60 19.29
CA ALA A 642 22.18 17.78 19.65
C ALA A 642 23.13 18.99 19.70
N ALA A 643 22.73 20.08 19.02
CA ALA A 643 23.50 21.33 18.96
C ALA A 643 23.49 22.06 20.30
#